data_AF-A0A2N2YXM7-F1
#
_entry.id   AF-A0A2N2YXM7-F1
#
_cell.length_a   1.000
_cell.length_b   1.000
_cell.length_c   1.000
_cell.angle_alpha   90.00
_cell.angle_beta   90.00
_cell.angle_gamma   90.00
#
_symmetry.space_group_name_H-M   'P 1'
#
loop_
_entity.id
_entity.type
_entity.pdbx_description
1 polymer ?
#
loop_
_entity_poly.entity_id
_entity_poly.type
_entity_poly.pdbx_seq_one_letter_code
_entity_poly.pdbx_strand_id
1 'polypeptide(L)'
;MKKILGLDLGTNSIGWALVNQNFENKQGEILGLGSRIIPMSQDILGEFDKGNSISQTAERTGFRGVRRLRERQLLRRERLHRVLNTLGFLPKHYAEKIDFKNRLGKFLPETEPKLVYNETNEFIFQKSFKEMYNDFQRCQPELVGNGKKVPYDWTIYFLRKKALTKKIEKEELAWILLHFNQKRGYYQLRGEEEEENPNKLVEFHSLKVVDVSSDEPQKGKDEIWYNINLENGWIYRRASKTPLFDWKHTVRDFIVTTDLNEDRTVKTDKEGKEKRSFRAPKEDDWTLIKKKTEAEIENANKTVGEYIYNELLKNPNQKIRGKLIRTIERKFYKKELVSILSKQIGFHTELQNRDLYIECIEELYSHNLAHKSNLAKKNFVSLFIEDILFYQRPLKSQKSSISNCPFESRTYIINAEKKTEPLKCISKSHPLYQEFRLWQWIQNLKIYNRNTDEDVTVQYLYSEEEYTKLFEFLNERKEVKQDALLKFFKINVKTHRWNFVEEKPYPCNETHAMIKSRMDKVENLSQDFLTSNIEEKLWHIVYSVNDKNEYEKALLSFAKKHNIDNESFAENFKKFPPFKTEYGAYSAKAIKKLLPLMRMGTYWCFDNIDDKTRKRIENIITGEVDENIKQRVREKA
;
A
#
# COMPACT_ATOMS: atom_id res chain seq x y z
N MET A 1 21.84 -51.32 -25.44
CA MET A 1 22.02 -50.59 -24.16
C MET A 1 21.45 -49.18 -24.32
N LYS A 2 20.82 -48.62 -23.29
CA LYS A 2 20.32 -47.24 -23.27
C LYS A 2 21.27 -46.37 -22.46
N LYS A 3 21.60 -45.18 -22.99
CA LYS A 3 22.33 -44.15 -22.24
C LYS A 3 21.36 -43.33 -21.40
N ILE A 4 21.63 -43.19 -20.11
CA ILE A 4 20.78 -42.52 -19.14
C ILE A 4 21.62 -41.49 -18.39
N LEU A 5 21.11 -40.26 -18.29
CA LEU A 5 21.69 -39.20 -17.45
C LEU A 5 20.86 -39.07 -16.18
N GLY A 6 21.44 -39.42 -15.03
CA GLY A 6 20.91 -39.12 -13.71
C GLY A 6 21.39 -37.75 -13.25
N LEU A 7 20.50 -36.93 -12.71
CA LEU A 7 20.80 -35.62 -12.13
C LEU A 7 20.27 -35.56 -10.70
N ASP A 8 21.15 -35.20 -9.77
CA ASP A 8 20.81 -34.85 -8.39
C ASP A 8 20.97 -33.33 -8.22
N LEU A 9 19.84 -32.64 -8.08
CA LEU A 9 19.78 -31.17 -8.08
C LEU A 9 19.67 -30.66 -6.65
N GLY A 10 20.81 -30.30 -6.06
CA GLY A 10 20.88 -29.62 -4.77
C GLY A 10 20.75 -28.10 -4.88
N THR A 11 20.71 -27.43 -3.74
CA THR A 11 20.62 -25.94 -3.67
C THR A 11 21.90 -25.26 -4.14
N ASN A 12 23.05 -25.91 -3.97
CA ASN A 12 24.39 -25.40 -4.31
C ASN A 12 25.24 -26.38 -5.13
N SER A 13 24.65 -27.49 -5.59
CA SER A 13 25.38 -28.51 -6.33
C SER A 13 24.48 -29.26 -7.31
N ILE A 14 25.09 -29.74 -8.39
CA ILE A 14 24.46 -30.62 -9.36
C ILE A 14 25.32 -31.87 -9.47
N GLY A 15 24.88 -32.95 -8.82
CA GLY A 15 25.42 -34.28 -9.04
C GLY A 15 24.92 -34.80 -10.38
N TRP A 16 25.81 -35.40 -11.18
CA TRP A 16 25.42 -36.02 -12.45
C TRP A 16 26.13 -37.36 -12.64
N ALA A 17 25.42 -38.30 -13.25
CA ALA A 17 25.98 -39.59 -13.66
C ALA A 17 25.41 -39.99 -15.02
N LEU A 18 26.27 -40.37 -15.94
CA LEU A 18 25.93 -40.93 -17.24
C LEU A 18 26.21 -42.42 -17.21
N VAL A 19 25.18 -43.24 -17.38
CA VAL A 19 25.28 -44.70 -17.37
C VAL A 19 24.78 -45.28 -18.68
N ASN A 20 25.35 -46.41 -19.07
CA ASN A 20 24.89 -47.23 -20.18
C ASN A 20 24.29 -48.50 -19.56
N GLN A 21 22.98 -48.70 -19.71
CA GLN A 21 22.29 -49.79 -19.02
C GLN A 21 21.43 -50.62 -19.98
N ASN A 22 21.42 -51.93 -19.77
CA ASN A 22 20.44 -52.83 -20.33
C ASN A 22 19.53 -53.33 -19.20
N PHE A 23 18.25 -52.98 -19.29
CA PHE A 23 17.26 -53.26 -18.26
C PHE A 23 16.84 -54.74 -18.20
N GLU A 24 16.93 -55.46 -19.32
CA GLU A 24 16.45 -56.86 -19.40
C GLU A 24 17.42 -57.83 -18.70
N ASN A 25 18.72 -57.64 -18.91
CA ASN A 25 19.75 -58.47 -18.31
C ASN A 25 20.38 -57.86 -17.05
N LYS A 26 19.86 -56.71 -16.58
CA LYS A 26 20.35 -55.94 -15.41
C LYS A 26 21.86 -55.63 -15.45
N GLN A 27 22.45 -55.54 -16.63
CA GLN A 27 23.85 -55.17 -16.81
C GLN A 27 23.98 -53.70 -17.23
N GLY A 28 25.06 -53.05 -16.78
CA GLY A 28 25.37 -51.69 -17.18
C GLY A 28 26.75 -51.25 -16.74
N GLU A 29 27.18 -50.11 -17.26
CA GLU A 29 28.45 -49.45 -16.97
C GLU A 29 28.23 -47.96 -16.69
N ILE A 30 29.13 -47.36 -15.91
CA ILE A 30 29.15 -45.93 -15.67
C ILE A 30 30.10 -45.30 -16.69
N LEU A 31 29.56 -44.46 -17.57
CA LEU A 31 30.33 -43.74 -18.59
C LEU A 31 30.98 -42.47 -18.03
N GLY A 32 30.40 -41.89 -16.99
CA GLY A 32 30.94 -40.72 -16.32
C GLY A 32 30.10 -40.31 -15.13
N LEU A 33 30.73 -39.67 -14.15
CA LEU A 33 30.06 -39.11 -12.99
C LEU A 33 30.80 -37.86 -12.53
N GLY A 34 30.10 -36.94 -11.89
CA GLY A 34 30.71 -35.74 -11.34
C GLY A 34 29.75 -34.93 -10.50
N SER A 35 30.29 -33.87 -9.90
CA SER A 35 29.51 -32.88 -9.18
C SER A 35 29.92 -31.48 -9.59
N ARG A 36 28.95 -30.68 -10.01
CA ARG A 36 29.14 -29.25 -10.27
C ARG A 36 28.75 -28.48 -9.02
N ILE A 37 29.74 -27.98 -8.29
CA ILE A 37 29.51 -27.09 -7.16
C ILE A 37 29.27 -25.66 -7.67
N ILE A 38 28.20 -25.04 -7.19
CA ILE A 38 27.87 -23.63 -7.45
C ILE A 38 28.39 -22.83 -6.24
N PRO A 39 29.45 -22.02 -6.41
CA PRO A 39 30.06 -21.32 -5.28
C PRO A 39 29.09 -20.29 -4.70
N MET A 40 28.82 -20.40 -3.39
CA MET A 40 28.08 -19.44 -2.59
C MET A 40 28.83 -19.19 -1.28
N SER A 41 28.68 -18.00 -0.69
CA SER A 41 29.32 -17.71 0.61
C SER A 41 28.63 -18.47 1.74
N GLN A 42 29.38 -18.76 2.82
CA GLN A 42 28.82 -19.44 3.99
C GLN A 42 27.68 -18.66 4.64
N ASP A 43 27.73 -17.33 4.61
CA ASP A 43 26.66 -16.49 5.15
C ASP A 43 25.33 -16.69 4.41
N ILE A 44 25.38 -16.83 3.08
CA ILE A 44 24.19 -17.05 2.24
C ILE A 44 23.62 -18.46 2.46
N LEU A 45 24.49 -19.46 2.62
CA LEU A 45 24.09 -20.82 2.98
C LEU A 45 23.42 -20.83 4.36
N GLY A 46 24.02 -20.15 5.35
CA GLY A 46 23.48 -20.05 6.71
C GLY A 46 22.16 -19.29 6.79
N GLU A 47 21.93 -18.26 5.97
CA GLU A 47 20.62 -17.61 5.88
C GLU A 47 19.58 -18.52 5.22
N PHE A 48 19.95 -19.22 4.15
CA PHE A 48 19.06 -20.16 3.46
C PHE A 48 18.62 -21.31 4.38
N ASP A 49 19.56 -21.89 5.15
CA ASP A 49 19.28 -22.96 6.13
C ASP A 49 18.38 -22.48 7.28
N LYS A 50 18.45 -21.19 7.63
CA LYS A 50 17.53 -20.54 8.59
C LYS A 50 16.16 -20.22 7.99
N GLY A 51 15.93 -20.52 6.71
CA GLY A 51 14.69 -20.22 5.98
C GLY A 51 14.58 -18.77 5.49
N ASN A 52 15.65 -17.97 5.58
CA ASN A 52 15.67 -16.61 5.05
C ASN A 52 16.05 -16.62 3.57
N SER A 53 15.08 -16.36 2.69
CA SER A 53 15.27 -16.35 1.25
C SER A 53 15.61 -14.96 0.69
N ILE A 54 16.45 -14.17 1.38
CA ILE A 54 16.82 -12.83 0.90
C ILE A 54 17.90 -12.98 -0.18
N SER A 55 17.52 -12.79 -1.44
CA SER A 55 18.49 -12.81 -2.54
C SER A 55 19.44 -11.61 -2.49
N GLN A 56 20.67 -11.76 -2.99
CA GLN A 56 21.59 -10.63 -3.26
C GLN A 56 20.95 -9.53 -4.13
N THR A 57 19.95 -9.89 -4.95
CA THR A 57 19.22 -8.93 -5.80
C THR A 57 18.31 -7.99 -4.99
N ALA A 58 17.94 -8.37 -3.77
CA ALA A 58 17.14 -7.55 -2.86
C ALA A 58 17.90 -6.27 -2.46
N GLU A 59 19.15 -6.40 -2.01
CA GLU A 59 20.00 -5.26 -1.66
C GLU A 59 20.25 -4.34 -2.87
N ARG A 60 20.59 -4.93 -4.02
CA ARG A 60 20.76 -4.17 -5.28
C ARG A 60 19.49 -3.39 -5.62
N THR A 61 18.32 -3.98 -5.39
CA THR A 61 17.03 -3.31 -5.58
C THR A 61 16.80 -2.18 -4.57
N GLY A 62 17.16 -2.40 -3.30
CA GLY A 62 17.16 -1.38 -2.25
C GLY A 62 18.01 -0.16 -2.64
N PHE A 63 19.28 -0.35 -2.98
CA PHE A 63 20.17 0.74 -3.42
C PHE A 63 19.66 1.45 -4.68
N ARG A 64 19.10 0.70 -5.63
CA ARG A 64 18.46 1.27 -6.83
C ARG A 64 17.25 2.13 -6.46
N GLY A 65 16.47 1.72 -5.45
CA GLY A 65 15.37 2.50 -4.89
C GLY A 65 15.86 3.84 -4.34
N VAL A 66 16.87 3.81 -3.46
CA VAL A 66 17.46 5.02 -2.85
C VAL A 66 17.99 5.98 -3.92
N ARG A 67 18.74 5.49 -4.91
CA ARG A 67 19.25 6.33 -6.02
C ARG A 67 18.11 7.00 -6.80
N ARG A 68 17.03 6.27 -7.09
CA ARG A 68 15.85 6.84 -7.76
C ARG A 68 15.17 7.91 -6.90
N LEU A 69 15.04 7.71 -5.59
CA LEU A 69 14.46 8.71 -4.69
C LEU A 69 15.29 9.99 -4.68
N ARG A 70 16.61 9.87 -4.58
CA ARG A 70 17.54 11.01 -4.66
C ARG A 70 17.41 11.74 -5.98
N GLU A 71 17.46 11.03 -7.11
CA GLU A 71 17.32 11.62 -8.44
C GLU A 71 15.99 12.36 -8.60
N ARG A 72 14.88 11.82 -8.06
CA ARG A 72 13.57 12.49 -8.11
C ARG A 72 13.53 13.76 -7.26
N GLN A 73 14.23 13.79 -6.13
CA GLN A 73 14.38 15.00 -5.32
C GLN A 73 15.20 16.07 -6.04
N LEU A 74 16.29 15.67 -6.70
CA LEU A 74 17.13 16.56 -7.50
C LEU A 74 16.35 17.13 -8.68
N LEU A 75 15.66 16.29 -9.45
CA LEU A 75 14.84 16.74 -10.59
C LEU A 75 13.79 17.80 -10.20
N ARG A 76 13.14 17.63 -9.05
CA ARG A 76 12.20 18.65 -8.54
C ARG A 76 12.90 19.94 -8.16
N ARG A 77 14.07 19.84 -7.50
CA ARG A 77 14.91 20.99 -7.16
C ARG A 77 15.33 21.75 -8.42
N GLU A 78 15.82 21.04 -9.42
CA GLU A 78 16.29 21.58 -10.69
C GLU A 78 15.17 22.30 -11.44
N ARG A 79 13.99 21.70 -11.51
CA ARG A 79 12.79 22.34 -12.08
C ARG A 79 12.40 23.61 -11.31
N LEU A 80 12.47 23.55 -9.98
CA LEU A 80 12.21 24.71 -9.13
C LEU A 80 13.24 25.83 -9.34
N HIS A 81 14.53 25.51 -9.45
CA HIS A 81 15.59 26.48 -9.73
C HIS A 81 15.32 27.23 -11.03
N ARG A 82 14.94 26.51 -12.09
CA ARG A 82 14.66 27.10 -13.41
C ARG A 82 13.52 28.12 -13.32
N VAL A 83 12.39 27.73 -12.71
CA VAL A 83 11.25 28.64 -12.51
C VAL A 83 11.62 29.84 -11.63
N LEU A 84 12.32 29.62 -10.51
CA LEU A 84 12.74 30.71 -9.62
C LEU A 84 13.74 31.65 -10.28
N ASN A 85 14.58 31.15 -11.20
CA ASN A 85 15.50 31.97 -11.98
C ASN A 85 14.75 32.83 -12.99
N THR A 86 13.80 32.27 -13.74
CA THR A 86 12.93 33.03 -14.66
C THR A 86 12.17 34.14 -13.93
N LEU A 87 11.72 33.88 -12.69
CA LEU A 87 11.06 34.88 -11.85
C LEU A 87 12.00 35.90 -11.21
N GLY A 88 13.32 35.67 -11.21
CA GLY A 88 14.30 36.49 -10.51
C GLY A 88 14.20 36.41 -8.98
N PHE A 89 13.83 35.25 -8.43
CA PHE A 89 13.61 35.04 -6.98
C PHE A 89 14.82 34.40 -6.28
N LEU A 90 15.85 33.99 -7.02
CA LEU A 90 17.05 33.40 -6.44
C LEU A 90 18.06 34.48 -6.04
N PRO A 91 18.69 34.37 -4.84
CA PRO A 91 19.84 35.20 -4.51
C PRO A 91 20.96 35.05 -5.53
N LYS A 92 21.65 36.14 -5.86
CA LYS A 92 22.74 36.17 -6.85
C LYS A 92 23.82 35.10 -6.60
N HIS A 93 24.35 35.03 -5.37
CA HIS A 93 25.38 34.05 -4.98
C HIS A 93 24.93 32.59 -5.19
N TYR A 94 23.62 32.32 -5.12
CA TYR A 94 23.05 30.99 -5.30
C TYR A 94 22.82 30.67 -6.78
N ALA A 95 22.26 31.63 -7.52
CA ALA A 95 21.99 31.52 -8.94
C ALA A 95 23.26 31.34 -9.77
N GLU A 96 24.35 32.03 -9.42
CA GLU A 96 25.64 31.94 -10.11
C GLU A 96 26.28 30.54 -10.04
N LYS A 97 25.94 29.73 -9.04
CA LYS A 97 26.43 28.35 -8.92
C LYS A 97 25.54 27.35 -9.66
N ILE A 98 24.49 27.78 -10.36
CA ILE A 98 23.56 26.93 -11.10
C ILE A 98 23.77 27.10 -12.61
N ASP A 99 23.85 25.97 -13.31
CA ASP A 99 23.94 25.92 -14.76
C ASP A 99 22.54 25.99 -15.38
N PHE A 100 22.19 27.16 -15.93
CA PHE A 100 20.92 27.37 -16.64
C PHE A 100 21.04 27.21 -18.16
N LYS A 101 22.22 26.86 -18.69
CA LYS A 101 22.47 26.77 -20.14
C LYS A 101 22.62 25.33 -20.62
N ASN A 102 23.51 24.56 -19.99
CA ASN A 102 23.84 23.20 -20.44
C ASN A 102 23.17 22.14 -19.57
N ARG A 103 23.25 22.28 -18.24
CA ARG A 103 22.66 21.35 -17.26
C ARG A 103 21.54 22.01 -16.49
N LEU A 104 20.49 22.36 -17.21
CA LEU A 104 19.35 23.19 -16.77
C LEU A 104 18.93 22.93 -15.31
N GLY A 105 19.23 23.90 -14.43
CA GLY A 105 18.83 23.91 -13.02
C GLY A 105 19.73 23.10 -12.08
N LYS A 106 20.78 22.45 -12.58
CA LYS A 106 21.77 21.71 -11.77
C LYS A 106 22.86 22.66 -11.28
N PHE A 107 23.41 22.36 -10.10
CA PHE A 107 24.62 23.05 -9.67
C PHE A 107 25.80 22.73 -10.59
N LEU A 108 26.71 23.68 -10.70
CA LEU A 108 28.05 23.43 -11.22
C LEU A 108 28.74 22.37 -10.34
N PRO A 109 29.72 21.62 -10.88
CA PRO A 109 30.33 20.51 -10.17
C PRO A 109 30.95 20.99 -8.86
N GLU A 110 30.58 20.35 -7.75
CA GLU A 110 31.15 20.61 -6.41
C GLU A 110 30.93 22.04 -5.87
N THR A 111 29.97 22.79 -6.39
CA THR A 111 29.70 24.17 -5.96
C THR A 111 28.37 24.37 -5.22
N GLU A 112 27.70 23.31 -4.75
CA GLU A 112 26.37 23.41 -4.13
C GLU A 112 26.38 24.31 -2.88
N PRO A 113 25.79 25.53 -2.92
CA PRO A 113 25.78 26.44 -1.79
C PRO A 113 24.52 26.26 -0.93
N LYS A 114 24.57 26.74 0.31
CA LYS A 114 23.35 26.95 1.10
C LYS A 114 22.75 28.30 0.70
N LEU A 115 21.49 28.31 0.26
CA LEU A 115 20.80 29.53 -0.20
C LEU A 115 20.86 30.70 0.80
N VAL A 116 20.92 30.39 2.09
CA VAL A 116 20.84 31.40 3.14
C VAL A 116 22.17 32.02 3.55
N TYR A 117 23.29 31.50 3.04
CA TYR A 117 24.64 32.00 3.38
C TYR A 117 25.32 32.51 2.11
N ASN A 118 25.76 33.77 2.12
CA ASN A 118 26.53 34.35 1.02
C ASN A 118 27.96 33.77 0.97
N GLU A 119 28.78 34.28 0.05
CA GLU A 119 30.16 33.83 -0.14
C GLU A 119 31.07 34.11 1.07
N THR A 120 30.72 35.08 1.92
CA THR A 120 31.40 35.39 3.19
C THR A 120 30.85 34.58 4.37
N ASN A 121 29.98 33.60 4.12
CA ASN A 121 29.31 32.75 5.11
C ASN A 121 28.42 33.53 6.11
N GLU A 122 27.90 34.68 5.69
CA GLU A 122 26.94 35.48 6.44
C GLU A 122 25.52 35.10 6.07
N PHE A 123 24.66 35.00 7.09
CA PHE A 123 23.25 34.72 6.88
C PHE A 123 22.54 35.93 6.25
N ILE A 124 21.90 35.74 5.09
CA ILE A 124 21.38 36.86 4.28
C ILE A 124 20.03 37.41 4.78
N PHE A 125 19.21 36.61 5.47
CA PHE A 125 17.87 37.02 5.92
C PHE A 125 17.88 37.67 7.31
N GLN A 126 18.84 38.58 7.56
CA GLN A 126 19.04 39.20 8.87
C GLN A 126 17.80 39.95 9.38
N LYS A 127 17.03 40.58 8.47
CA LYS A 127 15.82 41.31 8.85
C LYS A 127 14.78 40.39 9.47
N SER A 128 14.45 39.28 8.81
CA SER A 128 13.50 38.30 9.34
C SER A 128 14.05 37.53 10.54
N PHE A 129 15.37 37.31 10.61
CA PHE A 129 15.99 36.77 11.82
C PHE A 129 15.82 37.72 13.01
N LYS A 130 16.03 39.03 12.85
CA LYS A 130 15.81 40.02 13.92
C LYS A 130 14.36 40.06 14.39
N GLU A 131 13.40 40.00 13.47
CA GLU A 131 11.98 39.89 13.82
C GLU A 131 11.70 38.63 14.64
N MET A 132 12.19 37.47 14.19
CA MET A 132 12.09 36.21 14.94
C MET A 132 12.76 36.30 16.32
N TYR A 133 13.95 36.88 16.38
CA TYR A 133 14.72 37.02 17.61
C TYR A 133 13.97 37.87 18.65
N ASN A 134 13.27 38.91 18.24
CA ASN A 134 12.42 39.71 19.11
C ASN A 134 11.26 38.90 19.71
N ASP A 135 10.70 37.93 18.98
CA ASP A 135 9.70 37.00 19.55
C ASP A 135 10.34 36.14 20.66
N PHE A 136 11.54 35.60 20.44
CA PHE A 136 12.26 34.83 21.45
C PHE A 136 12.65 35.67 22.66
N GLN A 137 13.05 36.94 22.48
CA GLN A 137 13.32 37.84 23.60
C GLN A 137 12.10 38.05 24.50
N ARG A 138 10.90 38.14 23.89
CA ARG A 138 9.65 38.34 24.62
C ARG A 138 9.16 37.07 25.32
N CYS A 139 9.23 35.92 24.64
CA CYS A 139 8.71 34.67 25.16
C CYS A 139 9.70 33.90 26.04
N GLN A 140 11.00 34.03 25.78
CA GLN A 140 12.09 33.26 26.37
C GLN A 140 13.31 34.15 26.68
N PRO A 141 13.19 35.14 27.57
CA PRO A 141 14.28 36.09 27.85
C PRO A 141 15.57 35.39 28.32
N GLU A 142 15.46 34.27 29.05
CA GLU A 142 16.61 33.47 29.52
C GLU A 142 17.38 32.73 28.42
N LEU A 143 16.72 32.46 27.29
CA LEU A 143 17.35 31.84 26.11
C LEU A 143 18.20 32.86 25.35
N VAL A 144 17.84 34.13 25.44
CA VAL A 144 18.48 35.24 24.71
C VAL A 144 19.46 36.02 25.61
N GLY A 145 19.29 35.94 26.93
CA GLY A 145 20.23 36.48 27.91
C GLY A 145 21.58 35.76 27.94
N ASN A 146 22.58 36.41 28.54
CA ASN A 146 23.92 35.85 28.80
C ASN A 146 24.70 35.37 27.56
N GLY A 147 24.50 36.01 26.40
CA GLY A 147 25.28 35.73 25.18
C GLY A 147 24.93 34.40 24.48
N LYS A 148 23.82 33.76 24.85
CA LYS A 148 23.32 32.56 24.17
C LYS A 148 22.81 32.90 22.76
N LYS A 149 23.11 32.02 21.79
CA LYS A 149 22.77 32.23 20.37
C LYS A 149 21.51 31.47 19.97
N VAL A 150 20.62 32.13 19.24
CA VAL A 150 19.45 31.51 18.59
C VAL A 150 19.86 31.04 17.19
N PRO A 151 19.56 29.78 16.79
CA PRO A 151 19.92 29.28 15.46
C PRO A 151 19.24 30.03 14.31
N TYR A 152 20.01 30.44 13.29
CA TYR A 152 19.48 31.04 12.06
C TYR A 152 18.52 30.11 11.30
N ASP A 153 18.76 28.81 11.34
CA ASP A 153 17.93 27.83 10.63
C ASP A 153 16.47 27.82 11.10
N TRP A 154 16.17 28.32 12.31
CA TRP A 154 14.79 28.43 12.80
C TRP A 154 13.97 29.50 12.09
N THR A 155 14.64 30.46 11.42
CA THR A 155 13.99 31.52 10.63
C THR A 155 13.11 30.95 9.52
N ILE A 156 13.37 29.73 9.02
CA ILE A 156 12.48 29.10 8.03
C ILE A 156 11.07 28.86 8.58
N TYR A 157 10.93 28.49 9.86
CA TYR A 157 9.62 28.22 10.46
C TYR A 157 8.89 29.52 10.80
N PHE A 158 9.64 30.52 11.26
CA PHE A 158 9.12 31.89 11.39
C PHE A 158 8.61 32.43 10.06
N LEU A 159 9.37 32.32 8.98
CA LEU A 159 8.99 32.77 7.64
C LEU A 159 7.76 32.05 7.13
N ARG A 160 7.65 30.73 7.34
CA ARG A 160 6.44 29.96 6.99
C ARG A 160 5.20 30.46 7.73
N LYS A 161 5.32 30.87 9.01
CA LYS A 161 4.24 31.53 9.76
C LYS A 161 3.94 32.94 9.23
N LYS A 162 4.97 33.76 9.04
CA LYS A 162 4.86 35.16 8.56
C LYS A 162 4.20 35.23 7.19
N ALA A 163 4.59 34.35 6.27
CA ALA A 163 4.11 34.33 4.89
C ALA A 163 2.61 33.98 4.75
N LEU A 164 1.96 33.49 5.80
CA LEU A 164 0.51 33.28 5.82
C LEU A 164 -0.29 34.58 5.91
N THR A 165 0.33 35.67 6.37
CA THR A 165 -0.37 36.93 6.66
C THR A 165 0.31 38.16 6.10
N LYS A 166 1.65 38.23 6.14
CA LYS A 166 2.45 39.39 5.74
C LYS A 166 3.30 39.09 4.51
N LYS A 167 3.68 40.14 3.78
CA LYS A 167 4.66 40.06 2.70
C LYS A 167 6.02 39.58 3.24
N ILE A 168 6.63 38.64 2.52
CA ILE A 168 8.04 38.24 2.69
C ILE A 168 8.83 38.61 1.42
N GLU A 169 10.15 38.57 1.50
CA GLU A 169 11.03 38.84 0.35
C GLU A 169 10.99 37.70 -0.67
N LYS A 170 11.41 37.96 -1.92
CA LYS A 170 11.31 36.99 -3.03
C LYS A 170 12.22 35.79 -2.76
N GLU A 171 13.42 36.07 -2.29
CA GLU A 171 14.46 35.14 -1.88
C GLU A 171 14.04 34.31 -0.67
N GLU A 172 13.28 34.89 0.26
CA GLU A 172 12.68 34.17 1.39
C GLU A 172 11.62 33.17 0.90
N LEU A 173 10.79 33.56 -0.08
CA LEU A 173 9.81 32.65 -0.69
C LEU A 173 10.49 31.52 -1.46
N ALA A 174 11.60 31.80 -2.17
CA ALA A 174 12.44 30.79 -2.79
C ALA A 174 12.98 29.79 -1.74
N TRP A 175 13.42 30.27 -0.59
CA TRP A 175 13.89 29.40 0.51
C TRP A 175 12.77 28.50 1.04
N ILE A 176 11.57 29.03 1.24
CA ILE A 176 10.38 28.25 1.64
C ILE A 176 10.10 27.14 0.62
N LEU A 177 10.03 27.46 -0.67
CA LEU A 177 9.74 26.48 -1.73
C LEU A 177 10.79 25.36 -1.79
N LEU A 178 12.07 25.70 -1.67
CA LEU A 178 13.16 24.73 -1.61
C LEU A 178 13.10 23.86 -0.35
N HIS A 179 12.67 24.43 0.78
CA HIS A 179 12.43 23.67 2.00
C HIS A 179 11.30 22.64 1.83
N PHE A 180 10.21 22.98 1.14
CA PHE A 180 9.14 22.03 0.80
C PHE A 180 9.59 20.92 -0.17
N ASN A 181 10.56 21.17 -1.06
CA ASN A 181 11.13 20.09 -1.87
C ASN A 181 11.85 19.04 -1.00
N GLN A 182 12.48 19.47 0.09
CA GLN A 182 13.11 18.58 1.06
C GLN A 182 12.10 17.90 1.99
N LYS A 183 11.03 18.60 2.38
CA LYS A 183 10.03 18.15 3.36
C LYS A 183 8.60 18.30 2.80
N ARG A 184 8.08 17.21 2.20
CA ARG A 184 6.77 17.16 1.52
C ARG A 184 5.77 16.13 2.07
N GLY A 185 6.06 15.54 3.24
CA GLY A 185 5.22 14.52 3.87
C GLY A 185 5.13 13.19 3.11
N TYR A 186 4.54 12.20 3.78
CA TYR A 186 4.24 10.89 3.22
C TYR A 186 2.93 10.93 2.43
N TYR A 187 2.82 10.16 1.36
CA TYR A 187 1.56 10.09 0.60
C TYR A 187 1.10 8.65 0.57
N GLN A 188 0.13 8.39 1.43
CA GLN A 188 -0.39 7.06 1.65
C GLN A 188 -1.31 6.65 0.49
N LEU A 189 -1.07 5.45 -0.03
CA LEU A 189 -1.94 4.82 -1.02
C LEU A 189 -3.04 4.02 -0.32
N ARG A 190 -4.09 3.63 -1.06
CA ARG A 190 -5.11 2.72 -0.52
C ARG A 190 -4.46 1.41 -0.04
N GLY A 191 -4.96 0.88 1.07
CA GLY A 191 -4.49 -0.39 1.65
C GLY A 191 -3.20 -0.30 2.46
N GLU A 192 -2.56 0.87 2.53
CA GLU A 192 -1.46 1.12 3.47
C GLU A 192 -1.97 1.59 4.86
N GLU A 193 -3.29 1.71 5.04
CA GLU A 193 -3.92 2.01 6.31
C GLU A 193 -3.90 0.76 7.20
N GLU A 194 -3.68 0.93 8.51
CA GLU A 194 -3.79 -0.19 9.44
C GLU A 194 -5.23 -0.71 9.46
N GLU A 195 -5.40 -2.03 9.52
CA GLU A 195 -6.71 -2.63 9.71
C GLU A 195 -7.28 -2.19 11.07
N GLU A 196 -8.31 -1.34 11.03
CA GLU A 196 -9.04 -0.94 12.23
C GLU A 196 -9.81 -2.14 12.76
N ASN A 197 -9.44 -2.60 13.96
CA ASN A 197 -10.24 -3.58 14.67
C ASN A 197 -11.40 -2.86 15.36
N PRO A 198 -12.67 -3.13 14.99
CA PRO A 198 -13.81 -2.42 15.55
C PRO A 198 -13.93 -2.58 17.08
N ASN A 199 -13.35 -3.65 17.65
CA ASN A 199 -13.42 -3.95 19.07
C ASN A 199 -12.21 -3.41 19.86
N LYS A 200 -11.31 -2.64 19.22
CA LYS A 200 -10.12 -2.09 19.87
C LYS A 200 -9.83 -0.68 19.38
N LEU A 201 -9.65 0.23 20.32
CA LEU A 201 -9.11 1.57 20.06
C LEU A 201 -7.63 1.59 20.43
N VAL A 202 -6.76 1.82 19.45
CA VAL A 202 -5.30 1.87 19.64
C VAL A 202 -4.82 3.31 19.45
N GLU A 203 -4.26 3.88 20.50
CA GLU A 203 -3.85 5.28 20.56
C GLU A 203 -2.43 5.44 21.06
N PHE A 204 -1.77 6.53 20.65
CA PHE A 204 -0.46 6.91 21.15
C PHE A 204 -0.62 8.04 22.16
N HIS A 205 -0.01 7.90 23.34
CA HIS A 205 0.04 8.93 24.36
C HIS A 205 1.48 9.23 24.77
N SER A 206 1.80 10.50 24.99
CA SER A 206 3.03 10.91 25.67
C SER A 206 2.64 11.38 27.07
N LEU A 207 2.98 10.59 28.10
CA LEU A 207 2.52 10.82 29.47
C LEU A 207 3.70 10.98 30.43
N LYS A 208 3.59 11.92 31.36
CA LYS A 208 4.56 12.09 32.44
C LYS A 208 4.40 10.98 33.48
N VAL A 209 5.53 10.40 33.87
CA VAL A 209 5.60 9.44 34.98
C VAL A 209 5.62 10.21 36.29
N VAL A 210 4.61 9.99 37.13
CA VAL A 210 4.49 10.60 38.46
C VAL A 210 5.29 9.80 39.47
N ASP A 211 5.22 8.47 39.41
CA ASP A 211 5.87 7.59 40.37
C ASP A 211 6.15 6.20 39.79
N VAL A 212 7.10 5.47 40.40
CA VAL A 212 7.48 4.11 40.01
C VAL A 212 7.64 3.25 41.26
N SER A 213 6.88 2.18 41.37
CA SER A 213 7.01 1.17 42.44
C SER A 213 7.39 -0.20 41.85
N SER A 214 8.07 -1.03 42.64
CA SER A 214 8.49 -2.38 42.26
C SER A 214 7.85 -3.44 43.13
N ASP A 215 7.54 -4.58 42.53
CA ASP A 215 7.16 -5.79 43.26
C ASP A 215 8.42 -6.47 43.87
N GLU A 216 8.21 -7.40 44.81
CA GLU A 216 9.31 -8.19 45.38
C GLU A 216 9.98 -9.09 44.31
N PRO A 217 11.31 -9.30 44.37
CA PRO A 217 12.02 -10.18 43.44
C PRO A 217 11.50 -11.62 43.52
N GLN A 218 11.09 -12.20 42.39
CA GLN A 218 10.69 -13.61 42.33
C GLN A 218 11.93 -14.52 42.31
N LYS A 219 11.99 -15.51 43.21
CA LYS A 219 13.07 -16.51 43.25
C LYS A 219 13.26 -17.19 41.88
N GLY A 220 14.47 -17.09 41.32
CA GLY A 220 14.87 -17.75 40.08
C GLY A 220 14.54 -17.00 38.78
N LYS A 221 14.10 -15.74 38.84
CA LYS A 221 13.91 -14.87 37.65
C LYS A 221 14.74 -13.60 37.77
N ASP A 222 15.45 -13.26 36.69
CA ASP A 222 16.30 -12.06 36.61
C ASP A 222 15.51 -10.75 36.38
N GLU A 223 14.18 -10.80 36.32
CA GLU A 223 13.32 -9.67 35.97
C GLU A 223 12.38 -9.30 37.13
N ILE A 224 12.35 -8.01 37.47
CA ILE A 224 11.47 -7.42 38.49
C ILE A 224 10.30 -6.73 37.78
N TRP A 225 9.10 -6.86 38.35
CA TRP A 225 7.90 -6.16 37.87
C TRP A 225 7.81 -4.77 38.50
N TYR A 226 7.50 -3.77 37.68
CA TYR A 226 7.33 -2.37 38.08
C TYR A 226 5.92 -1.89 37.72
N ASN A 227 5.31 -1.11 38.60
CA ASN A 227 4.11 -0.32 38.36
C ASN A 227 4.51 1.15 38.17
N ILE A 228 4.24 1.68 36.99
CA ILE A 228 4.58 3.05 36.59
C ILE A 228 3.29 3.87 36.60
N ASN A 229 3.17 4.81 37.54
CA ASN A 229 2.00 5.67 37.69
C ASN A 229 2.13 6.89 36.78
N LEU A 230 1.15 7.10 35.90
CA LEU A 230 1.13 8.16 34.90
C LEU A 230 0.26 9.34 35.37
N GLU A 231 0.52 10.53 34.83
CA GLU A 231 -0.14 11.79 35.27
C GLU A 231 -1.66 11.82 35.14
N ASN A 232 -2.22 10.98 34.27
CA ASN A 232 -3.66 10.83 34.07
C ASN A 232 -4.28 9.71 34.94
N GLY A 233 -3.53 9.20 35.92
CA GLY A 233 -3.99 8.14 36.83
C GLY A 233 -3.87 6.72 36.26
N TRP A 234 -3.36 6.54 35.05
CA TRP A 234 -3.12 5.20 34.48
C TRP A 234 -1.88 4.53 35.07
N ILE A 235 -1.90 3.20 35.10
CA ILE A 235 -0.79 2.38 35.61
C ILE A 235 -0.25 1.51 34.49
N TYR A 236 1.03 1.70 34.14
CA TYR A 236 1.74 0.82 33.21
C TYR A 236 2.58 -0.20 33.97
N ARG A 237 2.22 -1.47 33.86
CA ARG A 237 2.92 -2.58 34.51
C ARG A 237 3.87 -3.28 33.54
N ARG A 238 5.15 -3.41 33.89
CA ARG A 238 6.17 -4.09 33.05
C ARG A 238 7.25 -4.78 33.84
N ALA A 239 7.80 -5.85 33.26
CA ALA A 239 9.03 -6.48 33.73
C ALA A 239 10.27 -5.75 33.22
N SER A 240 11.36 -5.75 34.00
CA SER A 240 12.66 -5.21 33.62
C SER A 240 13.79 -5.88 34.37
N LYS A 241 14.93 -6.11 33.69
CA LYS A 241 16.19 -6.55 34.32
C LYS A 241 16.91 -5.41 35.03
N THR A 242 16.68 -4.17 34.59
CA THR A 242 17.27 -2.96 35.17
C THR A 242 16.23 -2.14 35.94
N PRO A 243 16.61 -1.50 37.05
CA PRO A 243 15.72 -0.61 37.80
C PRO A 243 15.15 0.53 36.96
N LEU A 244 13.86 0.83 37.14
CA LEU A 244 13.14 1.86 36.38
C LEU A 244 12.86 3.15 37.15
N PHE A 245 13.42 3.32 38.36
CA PHE A 245 13.13 4.47 39.22
C PHE A 245 13.48 5.83 38.58
N ASP A 246 14.52 5.86 37.73
CA ASP A 246 14.94 7.05 36.96
C ASP A 246 13.88 7.54 35.96
N TRP A 247 12.80 6.78 35.76
CA TRP A 247 11.70 7.22 34.92
C TRP A 247 10.82 8.25 35.62
N LYS A 248 10.88 8.37 36.95
CA LYS A 248 10.11 9.36 37.70
C LYS A 248 10.36 10.77 37.18
N HIS A 249 9.28 11.52 36.98
CA HIS A 249 9.26 12.87 36.40
C HIS A 249 9.71 12.98 34.93
N THR A 250 9.93 11.86 34.22
CA THR A 250 10.19 11.85 32.78
C THR A 250 8.90 11.66 31.98
N VAL A 251 8.82 12.27 30.79
CA VAL A 251 7.74 12.01 29.82
C VAL A 251 8.12 10.81 28.98
N ARG A 252 7.21 9.84 28.88
CA ARG A 252 7.39 8.60 28.12
C ARG A 252 6.23 8.41 27.15
N ASP A 253 6.54 7.73 26.05
CA ASP A 253 5.58 7.42 25.01
C ASP A 253 4.99 6.02 25.20
N PHE A 254 3.69 5.89 24.99
CA PHE A 254 2.92 4.67 25.21
C PHE A 254 1.94 4.44 24.06
N ILE A 255 1.84 3.19 23.62
CA ILE A 255 0.69 2.72 22.84
C ILE A 255 -0.31 2.13 23.82
N VAL A 256 -1.52 2.68 23.82
CA VAL A 256 -2.62 2.28 24.68
C VAL A 256 -3.67 1.61 23.80
N THR A 257 -4.04 0.39 24.15
CA THR A 257 -5.13 -0.34 23.49
C THR A 257 -6.28 -0.46 24.47
N THR A 258 -7.39 0.20 24.16
CA THR A 258 -8.65 0.14 24.91
C THR A 258 -9.56 -0.89 24.23
N ASP A 259 -10.00 -1.90 24.97
CA ASP A 259 -10.98 -2.87 24.47
C ASP A 259 -12.38 -2.20 24.40
N LEU A 260 -13.09 -2.37 23.29
CA LEU A 260 -14.43 -1.83 23.07
C LEU A 260 -15.47 -2.96 23.00
N ASN A 261 -16.70 -2.63 23.38
CA ASN A 261 -17.90 -3.45 23.15
C ASN A 261 -18.39 -3.29 21.71
N GLU A 262 -19.36 -4.10 21.29
CA GLU A 262 -19.93 -4.07 19.92
C GLU A 262 -20.60 -2.72 19.59
N ASP A 263 -21.11 -2.01 20.61
CA ASP A 263 -21.69 -0.68 20.52
C ASP A 263 -20.64 0.46 20.57
N ARG A 264 -19.34 0.12 20.59
CA ARG A 264 -18.18 1.02 20.73
C ARG A 264 -18.02 1.69 22.10
N THR A 265 -18.75 1.27 23.12
CA THR A 265 -18.47 1.71 24.50
C THR A 265 -17.21 1.01 25.05
N VAL A 266 -16.54 1.64 26.01
CA VAL A 266 -15.32 1.07 26.62
C VAL A 266 -15.69 -0.17 27.44
N LYS A 267 -15.00 -1.28 27.19
CA LYS A 267 -15.16 -2.50 27.96
C LYS A 267 -14.57 -2.32 29.35
N THR A 268 -15.31 -2.70 30.38
CA THR A 268 -14.85 -2.68 31.76
C THR A 268 -14.45 -4.09 32.24
N ASP A 269 -13.54 -4.15 33.20
CA ASP A 269 -13.22 -5.38 33.94
C ASP A 269 -14.25 -5.67 35.04
N LYS A 270 -14.02 -6.76 35.80
CA LYS A 270 -14.92 -7.19 36.88
C LYS A 270 -14.99 -6.18 38.04
N GLU A 271 -14.07 -5.23 38.12
CA GLU A 271 -14.02 -4.17 39.14
C GLU A 271 -14.59 -2.84 38.61
N GLY A 272 -15.13 -2.82 37.39
CA GLY A 272 -15.68 -1.62 36.76
C GLY A 272 -14.62 -0.66 36.20
N LYS A 273 -13.34 -1.04 36.17
CA LYS A 273 -12.28 -0.24 35.56
C LYS A 273 -12.20 -0.51 34.06
N GLU A 274 -11.85 0.54 33.31
CA GLU A 274 -11.70 0.47 31.86
C GLU A 274 -10.58 -0.52 31.48
N LYS A 275 -10.91 -1.48 30.62
CA LYS A 275 -9.99 -2.54 30.21
C LYS A 275 -9.02 -2.00 29.16
N ARG A 276 -7.81 -1.67 29.62
CA ARG A 276 -6.72 -1.14 28.79
C ARG A 276 -5.45 -1.97 28.89
N SER A 277 -4.67 -1.95 27.82
CA SER A 277 -3.31 -2.49 27.81
C SER A 277 -2.32 -1.46 27.27
N PHE A 278 -1.09 -1.54 27.75
CA PHE A 278 -0.05 -0.56 27.51
C PHE A 278 1.19 -1.27 26.97
N ARG A 279 1.86 -0.64 26.00
CA ARG A 279 3.19 -1.06 25.55
C ARG A 279 4.03 0.13 25.13
N ALA A 280 5.34 -0.02 25.18
CA ALA A 280 6.25 0.93 24.56
C ALA A 280 6.09 0.90 23.02
N PRO A 281 6.16 2.05 22.33
CA PRO A 281 6.22 2.10 20.88
C PRO A 281 7.47 1.40 20.34
N LYS A 282 7.29 0.64 19.28
CA LYS A 282 8.34 -0.02 18.49
C LYS A 282 8.61 0.78 17.21
N GLU A 283 9.63 0.40 16.45
CA GLU A 283 9.98 1.11 15.21
C GLU A 283 8.90 1.03 14.12
N ASP A 284 8.13 -0.06 14.11
CA ASP A 284 7.02 -0.34 13.20
C ASP A 284 5.75 0.47 13.52
N ASP A 285 5.63 1.07 14.70
CA ASP A 285 4.47 1.91 15.12
C ASP A 285 4.47 3.34 14.54
N TRP A 286 5.16 3.55 13.42
CA TRP A 286 5.32 4.88 12.84
C TRP A 286 3.98 5.49 12.36
N THR A 287 3.00 4.65 12.05
CA THR A 287 1.59 4.98 11.71
C THR A 287 0.84 5.62 12.88
N LEU A 288 1.00 5.08 14.09
CA LEU A 288 0.39 5.62 15.31
C LEU A 288 1.06 6.93 15.74
N ILE A 289 2.39 7.00 15.66
CA ILE A 289 3.15 8.25 15.89
C ILE A 289 2.68 9.33 14.91
N LYS A 290 2.53 8.97 13.63
CA LYS A 290 2.00 9.83 12.59
C LYS A 290 0.60 10.34 12.97
N LYS A 291 -0.34 9.45 13.27
CA LYS A 291 -1.73 9.82 13.64
C LYS A 291 -1.76 10.78 14.82
N LYS A 292 -0.92 10.58 15.84
CA LYS A 292 -0.80 11.51 16.97
C LYS A 292 -0.34 12.89 16.53
N THR A 293 0.79 12.98 15.82
CA THR A 293 1.31 14.28 15.37
C THR A 293 0.31 15.00 14.48
N GLU A 294 -0.41 14.27 13.62
CA GLU A 294 -1.48 14.83 12.79
C GLU A 294 -2.62 15.40 13.64
N ALA A 295 -3.08 14.65 14.65
CA ALA A 295 -4.12 15.11 15.57
C ALA A 295 -3.67 16.33 16.40
N GLU A 296 -2.43 16.36 16.89
CA GLU A 296 -1.87 17.51 17.61
C GLU A 296 -1.87 18.79 16.74
N ILE A 297 -1.49 18.67 15.46
CA ILE A 297 -1.51 19.79 14.51
C ILE A 297 -2.95 20.22 14.19
N GLU A 298 -3.86 19.28 13.96
CA GLU A 298 -5.28 19.57 13.69
C GLU A 298 -5.95 20.25 14.89
N ASN A 299 -5.73 19.76 16.10
CA ASN A 299 -6.26 20.33 17.34
C ASN A 299 -5.70 21.72 17.65
N ALA A 300 -4.43 21.97 17.30
CA ALA A 300 -3.85 23.32 17.40
C ALA A 300 -4.46 24.30 16.38
N ASN A 301 -5.18 23.81 15.37
CA ASN A 301 -5.73 24.56 14.25
C ASN A 301 -4.67 25.44 13.55
N LYS A 302 -3.43 24.93 13.47
CA LYS A 302 -2.27 25.63 12.88
C LYS A 302 -1.74 24.90 11.66
N THR A 303 -1.03 25.63 10.80
CA THR A 303 -0.23 24.99 9.73
C THR A 303 1.03 24.35 10.31
N VAL A 304 1.70 23.46 9.57
CA VAL A 304 2.88 22.72 10.09
C VAL A 304 4.01 23.68 10.45
N GLY A 305 4.31 24.66 9.59
CA GLY A 305 5.35 25.66 9.85
C GLY A 305 5.05 26.52 11.08
N GLU A 306 3.80 26.96 11.22
CA GLU A 306 3.34 27.75 12.38
C GLU A 306 3.35 26.93 13.67
N TYR A 307 2.88 25.68 13.63
CA TYR A 307 2.91 24.76 14.76
C TYR A 307 4.34 24.55 15.25
N ILE A 308 5.27 24.20 14.34
CA ILE A 308 6.69 24.03 14.71
C ILE A 308 7.26 25.30 15.33
N TYR A 309 6.99 26.47 14.75
CA TYR A 309 7.51 27.73 15.27
C TYR A 309 6.97 28.05 16.67
N ASN A 310 5.67 27.85 16.89
CA ASN A 310 5.05 28.09 18.19
C ASN A 310 5.56 27.12 19.26
N GLU A 311 5.79 25.85 18.92
CA GLU A 311 6.38 24.88 19.85
C GLU A 311 7.84 25.20 20.16
N LEU A 312 8.61 25.71 19.18
CA LEU A 312 9.97 26.21 19.44
C LEU A 312 9.98 27.41 20.41
N LEU A 313 9.02 28.33 20.31
CA LEU A 313 8.90 29.44 21.25
C LEU A 313 8.56 28.98 22.68
N LYS A 314 7.88 27.83 22.84
CA LYS A 314 7.57 27.24 24.15
C LYS A 314 8.72 26.38 24.69
N ASN A 315 9.35 25.57 23.85
CA ASN A 315 10.40 24.63 24.23
C ASN A 315 11.54 24.57 23.18
N PRO A 316 12.52 25.49 23.25
CA PRO A 316 13.60 25.59 22.27
C PRO A 316 14.55 24.38 22.23
N ASN A 317 14.62 23.62 23.33
CA ASN A 317 15.47 22.42 23.42
C ASN A 317 14.85 21.19 22.74
N GLN A 318 13.63 21.31 22.20
CA GLN A 318 12.94 20.20 21.56
C GLN A 318 13.53 19.88 20.18
N LYS A 319 13.86 18.61 19.97
CA LYS A 319 14.25 18.10 18.65
C LYS A 319 13.06 18.19 17.68
N ILE A 320 13.17 19.04 16.66
CA ILE A 320 12.10 19.20 15.65
C ILE A 320 11.93 17.91 14.83
N ARG A 321 13.02 17.46 14.18
CA ARG A 321 12.97 16.31 13.25
C ARG A 321 13.07 15.00 14.03
N GLY A 322 12.07 14.14 13.88
CA GLY A 322 12.05 12.81 14.46
C GLY A 322 11.55 12.74 15.91
N LYS A 323 11.24 13.90 16.55
CA LYS A 323 10.53 13.96 17.83
C LYS A 323 9.25 14.81 17.71
N LEU A 324 9.35 16.13 17.50
CA LEU A 324 8.16 16.98 17.33
C LEU A 324 7.38 16.61 16.06
N ILE A 325 8.08 16.56 14.91
CA ILE A 325 7.51 16.11 13.64
C ILE A 325 8.36 14.94 13.11
N ARG A 326 7.73 13.77 13.01
CA ARG A 326 8.33 12.58 12.39
C ARG A 326 7.83 12.40 10.96
N THR A 327 6.75 11.65 10.79
CA THR A 327 6.08 11.43 9.50
C THR A 327 4.65 11.90 9.63
N ILE A 328 4.21 12.76 8.72
CA ILE A 328 2.82 13.21 8.60
C ILE A 328 2.38 13.13 7.14
N GLU A 329 1.07 13.06 6.92
CA GLU A 329 0.45 13.07 5.61
C GLU A 329 0.83 14.32 4.82
N ARG A 330 1.04 14.09 3.53
CA ARG A 330 1.38 15.13 2.54
C ARG A 330 0.31 16.22 2.49
N LYS A 331 -0.95 15.89 2.83
CA LYS A 331 -2.07 16.85 2.87
C LYS A 331 -1.75 18.08 3.73
N PHE A 332 -1.03 17.91 4.85
CA PHE A 332 -0.69 19.00 5.77
C PHE A 332 0.28 20.00 5.13
N TYR A 333 1.38 19.50 4.57
CA TYR A 333 2.36 20.33 3.87
C TYR A 333 1.75 20.98 2.62
N LYS A 334 0.91 20.24 1.88
CA LYS A 334 0.23 20.76 0.70
C LYS A 334 -0.73 21.90 1.07
N LYS A 335 -1.57 21.72 2.10
CA LYS A 335 -2.51 22.74 2.58
C LYS A 335 -1.78 24.01 3.01
N GLU A 336 -0.72 23.87 3.82
CA GLU A 336 0.09 25.01 4.23
C GLU A 336 0.70 25.76 3.04
N LEU A 337 1.35 25.05 2.11
CA LEU A 337 2.02 25.72 1.01
C LEU A 337 1.02 26.39 0.06
N VAL A 338 -0.16 25.80 -0.15
CA VAL A 338 -1.25 26.46 -0.86
C VAL A 338 -1.65 27.75 -0.16
N SER A 339 -1.85 27.75 1.17
CA SER A 339 -2.17 28.97 1.92
C SER A 339 -1.09 30.04 1.82
N ILE A 340 0.19 29.65 1.94
CA ILE A 340 1.32 30.56 1.78
C ILE A 340 1.32 31.17 0.37
N LEU A 341 1.27 30.34 -0.67
CA LEU A 341 1.32 30.81 -2.06
C LEU A 341 0.13 31.70 -2.41
N SER A 342 -1.09 31.29 -2.05
CA SER A 342 -2.29 32.10 -2.29
C SER A 342 -2.19 33.47 -1.63
N LYS A 343 -1.59 33.57 -0.43
CA LYS A 343 -1.36 34.87 0.21
C LYS A 343 -0.25 35.67 -0.45
N GLN A 344 0.88 35.03 -0.76
CA GLN A 344 2.06 35.71 -1.29
C GLN A 344 1.88 36.18 -2.74
N ILE A 345 1.06 35.52 -3.55
CA ILE A 345 0.71 36.00 -4.90
C ILE A 345 0.17 37.42 -4.86
N GLY A 346 -0.64 37.78 -3.87
CA GLY A 346 -1.17 39.14 -3.72
C GLY A 346 -0.11 40.21 -3.42
N PHE A 347 1.09 39.82 -2.96
CA PHE A 347 2.17 40.73 -2.56
C PHE A 347 3.31 40.86 -3.59
N HIS A 348 3.37 39.95 -4.57
CA HIS A 348 4.43 39.85 -5.57
C HIS A 348 3.86 39.94 -6.98
N THR A 349 4.19 41.00 -7.70
CA THR A 349 3.66 41.29 -9.05
C THR A 349 4.10 40.27 -10.09
N GLU A 350 5.28 39.68 -9.92
CA GLU A 350 5.82 38.64 -10.82
C GLU A 350 4.94 37.39 -10.83
N LEU A 351 4.33 37.04 -9.69
CA LEU A 351 3.43 35.89 -9.58
C LEU A 351 2.00 36.18 -10.06
N GLN A 352 1.72 37.43 -10.44
CA GLN A 352 0.46 37.84 -11.07
C GLN A 352 0.62 38.02 -12.59
N ASN A 353 1.87 38.13 -13.06
CA ASN A 353 2.18 38.33 -14.45
C ASN A 353 1.97 37.03 -15.26
N ARG A 354 1.08 37.12 -16.25
CA ARG A 354 0.71 36.00 -17.10
C ARG A 354 1.80 35.60 -18.09
N ASP A 355 2.55 36.56 -18.59
CA ASP A 355 3.62 36.31 -19.56
C ASP A 355 4.78 35.58 -18.87
N LEU A 356 5.19 36.04 -17.68
CA LEU A 356 6.17 35.32 -16.85
C LEU A 356 5.73 33.89 -16.51
N TYR A 357 4.43 33.67 -16.29
CA TYR A 357 3.89 32.33 -16.07
C TYR A 357 4.07 31.43 -17.31
N ILE A 358 3.80 31.96 -18.50
CA ILE A 358 3.97 31.24 -19.76
C ILE A 358 5.46 30.95 -20.00
N GLU A 359 6.35 31.92 -19.79
CA GLU A 359 7.80 31.73 -19.87
C GLU A 359 8.29 30.60 -18.94
N CYS A 360 7.78 30.55 -17.70
CA CYS A 360 8.11 29.47 -16.76
C CYS A 360 7.64 28.09 -17.27
N ILE A 361 6.48 28.02 -17.93
CA ILE A 361 5.97 26.78 -18.53
C ILE A 361 6.84 26.35 -19.72
N GLU A 362 7.19 27.30 -20.59
CA GLU A 362 8.02 27.06 -21.76
C GLU A 362 9.42 26.58 -21.38
N GLU A 363 10.01 27.20 -20.35
CA GLU A 363 11.26 26.78 -19.75
C GLU A 363 11.14 25.31 -19.31
N LEU A 364 10.13 24.95 -18.50
CA LEU A 364 10.01 23.57 -18.02
C LEU A 364 9.68 22.52 -19.10
N TYR A 365 8.95 22.89 -20.15
CA TYR A 365 8.33 21.95 -21.09
C TYR A 365 8.45 22.40 -22.55
N SER A 366 9.66 22.50 -23.07
CA SER A 366 9.91 22.91 -24.46
C SER A 366 9.13 22.10 -25.51
N HIS A 367 9.10 20.76 -25.39
CA HIS A 367 8.56 19.87 -26.42
C HIS A 367 7.14 19.33 -26.16
N ASN A 368 6.62 19.42 -24.93
CA ASN A 368 5.34 18.80 -24.57
C ASN A 368 4.18 19.79 -24.72
N LEU A 369 3.73 20.01 -25.96
CA LEU A 369 2.68 20.98 -26.29
C LEU A 369 1.37 20.72 -25.53
N ALA A 370 0.93 19.47 -25.45
CA ALA A 370 -0.32 19.10 -24.76
C ALA A 370 -0.27 19.46 -23.27
N HIS A 371 0.86 19.19 -22.62
CA HIS A 371 1.05 19.55 -21.21
C HIS A 371 1.15 21.06 -21.02
N LYS A 372 1.85 21.77 -21.92
CA LYS A 372 1.88 23.25 -21.91
C LYS A 372 0.47 23.83 -22.01
N SER A 373 -0.35 23.36 -22.94
CA SER A 373 -1.75 23.82 -23.10
C SER A 373 -2.61 23.52 -21.87
N ASN A 374 -2.35 22.41 -21.17
CA ASN A 374 -3.04 22.10 -19.91
C ASN A 374 -2.64 23.09 -18.81
N LEU A 375 -1.32 23.30 -18.63
CA LEU A 375 -0.80 24.20 -17.60
C LEU A 375 -1.11 25.67 -17.87
N ALA A 376 -1.17 26.08 -19.13
CA ALA A 376 -1.56 27.42 -19.52
C ALA A 376 -2.92 27.77 -18.90
N LYS A 377 -3.87 26.84 -18.79
CA LYS A 377 -5.20 27.12 -18.19
C LYS A 377 -5.18 27.28 -16.66
N LYS A 378 -4.04 27.06 -16.01
CA LYS A 378 -3.88 27.13 -14.56
C LYS A 378 -3.07 28.36 -14.11
N ASN A 379 -2.50 28.32 -12.90
CA ASN A 379 -1.78 29.42 -12.26
C ASN A 379 -0.50 28.96 -11.52
N PHE A 380 0.29 29.92 -11.00
CA PHE A 380 1.53 29.63 -10.27
C PHE A 380 1.33 28.70 -9.07
N VAL A 381 0.21 28.78 -8.33
CA VAL A 381 -0.06 27.87 -7.20
C VAL A 381 -0.06 26.43 -7.70
N SER A 382 -0.84 26.15 -8.76
CA SER A 382 -0.91 24.81 -9.34
C SER A 382 0.43 24.34 -9.90
N LEU A 383 1.21 25.24 -10.54
CA LEU A 383 2.52 24.91 -11.09
C LEU A 383 3.50 24.48 -10.00
N PHE A 384 3.63 25.25 -8.92
CA PHE A 384 4.51 24.89 -7.81
C PHE A 384 4.03 23.63 -7.08
N ILE A 385 2.73 23.51 -6.84
CA ILE A 385 2.16 22.42 -6.04
C ILE A 385 2.11 21.12 -6.83
N GLU A 386 1.39 21.09 -7.95
CA GLU A 386 1.00 19.86 -8.66
C GLU A 386 2.10 19.37 -9.60
N ASP A 387 2.83 20.28 -10.23
CA ASP A 387 3.77 19.99 -11.32
C ASP A 387 5.23 19.93 -10.89
N ILE A 388 5.58 20.52 -9.75
CA ILE A 388 6.95 20.59 -9.24
C ILE A 388 7.05 19.85 -7.90
N LEU A 389 6.49 20.41 -6.83
CA LEU A 389 6.82 19.98 -5.47
C LEU A 389 6.14 18.70 -5.03
N PHE A 390 4.84 18.54 -5.30
CA PHE A 390 4.06 17.37 -4.89
C PHE A 390 3.80 16.37 -6.02
N TYR A 391 4.27 16.65 -7.23
CA TYR A 391 4.27 15.66 -8.31
C TYR A 391 4.93 14.34 -7.86
N GLN A 392 4.28 13.23 -8.18
CA GLN A 392 4.80 11.89 -7.97
C GLN A 392 4.51 11.06 -9.20
N ARG A 393 5.51 10.34 -9.71
CA ARG A 393 5.31 9.45 -10.84
C ARG A 393 4.38 8.30 -10.41
N PRO A 394 3.37 7.95 -11.21
CA PRO A 394 2.58 6.75 -10.97
C PRO A 394 3.47 5.50 -10.90
N LEU A 395 3.04 4.52 -10.11
CA LEU A 395 3.71 3.24 -10.06
C LEU A 395 3.71 2.60 -11.46
N LYS A 396 4.84 1.97 -11.82
CA LYS A 396 4.91 1.26 -13.09
C LYS A 396 4.01 0.04 -13.03
N SER A 397 3.18 -0.13 -14.06
CA SER A 397 2.43 -1.36 -14.30
C SER A 397 3.37 -2.57 -14.26
N GLN A 398 3.02 -3.56 -13.43
CA GLN A 398 3.71 -4.86 -13.38
C GLN A 398 2.97 -5.93 -14.21
N LYS A 399 2.15 -5.53 -15.20
CA LYS A 399 1.40 -6.48 -16.03
C LYS A 399 2.28 -7.51 -16.74
N SER A 400 3.55 -7.19 -17.00
CA SER A 400 4.51 -8.13 -17.59
C SER A 400 4.90 -9.27 -16.66
N SER A 401 4.86 -9.08 -15.33
CA SER A 401 5.16 -10.13 -14.35
C SER A 401 3.99 -11.07 -14.08
N ILE A 402 2.82 -10.79 -14.65
CA ILE A 402 1.67 -11.71 -14.61
C ILE A 402 1.97 -12.88 -15.54
N SER A 403 1.73 -14.11 -15.05
CA SER A 403 1.88 -15.33 -15.82
C SER A 403 1.01 -15.32 -17.08
N ASN A 404 1.50 -16.03 -18.09
CA ASN A 404 0.80 -16.23 -19.36
C ASN A 404 -0.18 -17.41 -19.23
N CYS A 405 -1.34 -17.29 -19.86
CA CYS A 405 -2.31 -18.36 -19.95
C CYS A 405 -1.81 -19.44 -20.92
N PRO A 406 -1.87 -20.73 -20.55
CA PRO A 406 -1.41 -21.82 -21.41
C PRO A 406 -2.34 -22.12 -22.59
N PHE A 407 -3.62 -21.70 -22.52
CA PHE A 407 -4.66 -22.09 -23.50
C PHE A 407 -5.04 -20.99 -24.49
N GLU A 408 -4.77 -19.72 -24.17
CA GLU A 408 -5.29 -18.60 -24.96
C GLU A 408 -4.16 -17.64 -25.34
N SER A 409 -4.12 -17.31 -26.63
CA SER A 409 -3.24 -16.30 -27.20
C SER A 409 -4.04 -15.35 -28.09
N ARG A 410 -3.45 -14.18 -28.36
CA ARG A 410 -3.91 -13.24 -29.37
C ARG A 410 -2.88 -13.16 -30.48
N THR A 411 -3.36 -12.95 -31.70
CA THR A 411 -2.50 -12.76 -32.85
C THR A 411 -2.80 -11.40 -33.48
N TYR A 412 -1.77 -10.64 -33.79
CA TYR A 412 -1.87 -9.31 -34.39
C TYR A 412 -0.71 -9.08 -35.37
N ILE A 413 -0.84 -8.09 -36.26
CA ILE A 413 0.17 -7.78 -37.27
C ILE A 413 0.95 -6.53 -36.83
N ILE A 414 2.28 -6.63 -36.78
CA ILE A 414 3.19 -5.48 -36.60
C ILE A 414 4.21 -5.54 -37.72
N ASN A 415 4.40 -4.42 -38.45
CA ASN A 415 5.36 -4.32 -39.56
C ASN A 415 5.20 -5.43 -40.62
N ALA A 416 3.95 -5.73 -41.01
CA ALA A 416 3.59 -6.84 -41.91
C ALA A 416 3.92 -8.26 -41.39
N GLU A 417 4.45 -8.42 -40.17
CA GLU A 417 4.69 -9.71 -39.53
C GLU A 417 3.55 -10.10 -38.58
N LYS A 418 3.09 -11.34 -38.69
CA LYS A 418 2.10 -11.94 -37.79
C LYS A 418 2.79 -12.35 -36.48
N LYS A 419 2.42 -11.70 -35.37
CA LYS A 419 2.93 -12.01 -34.02
C LYS A 419 1.83 -12.58 -33.14
N THR A 420 2.14 -13.66 -32.44
CA THR A 420 1.25 -14.31 -31.49
C THR A 420 1.80 -14.13 -30.07
N GLU A 421 0.96 -13.62 -29.18
CA GLU A 421 1.30 -13.38 -27.78
C GLU A 421 0.26 -14.09 -26.89
N PRO A 422 0.68 -14.84 -25.86
CA PRO A 422 -0.26 -15.43 -24.91
C PRO A 422 -1.01 -14.35 -24.12
N LEU A 423 -2.28 -14.61 -23.80
CA LEU A 423 -3.05 -13.74 -22.91
C LEU A 423 -2.55 -13.87 -21.48
N LYS A 424 -2.72 -12.82 -20.67
CA LYS A 424 -2.37 -12.86 -19.24
C LYS A 424 -3.42 -13.59 -18.41
N CYS A 425 -2.98 -14.22 -17.33
CA CYS A 425 -3.88 -14.85 -16.36
C CYS A 425 -4.79 -13.81 -15.68
N ILE A 426 -6.02 -14.22 -15.36
CA ILE A 426 -7.02 -13.37 -14.71
C ILE A 426 -6.65 -13.10 -13.25
N SER A 427 -7.06 -11.95 -12.71
CA SER A 427 -7.01 -11.70 -11.26
C SER A 427 -7.92 -12.67 -10.52
N LYS A 428 -7.47 -13.18 -9.36
CA LYS A 428 -8.32 -14.02 -8.51
C LYS A 428 -9.53 -13.26 -7.96
N SER A 429 -9.43 -11.96 -7.76
CA SER A 429 -10.57 -11.15 -7.31
C SER A 429 -11.61 -10.90 -8.41
N HIS A 430 -11.36 -11.27 -9.67
CA HIS A 430 -12.32 -11.02 -10.74
C HIS A 430 -13.58 -11.87 -10.54
N PRO A 431 -14.81 -11.33 -10.73
CA PRO A 431 -16.07 -12.09 -10.57
C PRO A 431 -16.09 -13.43 -11.32
N LEU A 432 -15.72 -13.42 -12.61
CA LEU A 432 -15.55 -14.66 -13.42
C LEU A 432 -14.62 -15.70 -12.80
N TYR A 433 -13.51 -15.29 -12.17
CA TYR A 433 -12.61 -16.24 -11.51
C TYR A 433 -13.22 -16.79 -10.22
N GLN A 434 -13.89 -15.94 -9.44
CA GLN A 434 -14.57 -16.38 -8.21
C GLN A 434 -15.61 -17.44 -8.53
N GLU A 435 -16.45 -17.20 -9.55
CA GLU A 435 -17.44 -18.16 -10.05
C GLU A 435 -16.78 -19.46 -10.53
N PHE A 436 -15.77 -19.37 -11.40
CA PHE A 436 -15.06 -20.54 -11.94
C PHE A 436 -14.44 -21.40 -10.84
N ARG A 437 -13.75 -20.76 -9.89
CA ARG A 437 -13.15 -21.45 -8.74
C ARG A 437 -14.23 -22.11 -7.88
N LEU A 438 -15.37 -21.45 -7.68
CA LEU A 438 -16.43 -21.97 -6.84
C LEU A 438 -17.07 -23.21 -7.44
N TRP A 439 -17.40 -23.20 -8.74
CA TRP A 439 -17.86 -24.39 -9.45
C TRP A 439 -16.84 -25.53 -9.40
N GLN A 440 -15.55 -25.22 -9.63
CA GLN A 440 -14.48 -26.21 -9.51
C GLN A 440 -14.42 -26.81 -8.10
N TRP A 441 -14.56 -25.97 -7.06
CA TRP A 441 -14.49 -26.42 -5.67
C TRP A 441 -15.68 -27.32 -5.32
N ILE A 442 -16.88 -26.93 -5.73
CA ILE A 442 -18.11 -27.71 -5.53
C ILE A 442 -18.00 -29.09 -6.20
N GLN A 443 -17.52 -29.16 -7.44
CA GLN A 443 -17.34 -30.44 -8.14
C GLN A 443 -16.32 -31.37 -7.47
N ASN A 444 -15.35 -30.81 -6.75
CA ASN A 444 -14.33 -31.58 -6.03
C ASN A 444 -14.72 -31.86 -4.57
N LEU A 445 -15.85 -31.35 -4.09
CA LEU A 445 -16.32 -31.58 -2.73
C LEU A 445 -16.72 -33.04 -2.59
N LYS A 446 -16.18 -33.69 -1.55
CA LYS A 446 -16.58 -35.02 -1.12
C LYS A 446 -16.94 -35.02 0.36
N ILE A 447 -18.02 -35.70 0.71
CA ILE A 447 -18.52 -35.86 2.09
C ILE A 447 -18.31 -37.32 2.49
N TYR A 448 -17.60 -37.53 3.58
CA TYR A 448 -17.28 -38.85 4.13
C TYR A 448 -17.97 -39.06 5.47
N ASN A 449 -18.45 -40.29 5.70
CA ASN A 449 -18.86 -40.74 7.02
C ASN A 449 -17.61 -41.04 7.86
N ARG A 450 -17.50 -40.51 9.08
CA ARG A 450 -16.33 -40.74 9.94
C ARG A 450 -16.18 -42.16 10.46
N ASN A 451 -17.29 -42.87 10.60
CA ASN A 451 -17.29 -44.22 11.16
C ASN A 451 -16.89 -45.26 10.11
N THR A 452 -17.34 -45.10 8.86
CA THR A 452 -17.09 -46.06 7.77
C THR A 452 -16.03 -45.59 6.78
N ASP A 453 -15.66 -44.30 6.81
CA ASP A 453 -14.80 -43.64 5.82
C ASP A 453 -15.30 -43.75 4.37
N GLU A 454 -16.61 -43.97 4.20
CA GLU A 454 -17.26 -44.08 2.89
C GLU A 454 -17.66 -42.70 2.36
N ASP A 455 -17.48 -42.51 1.04
CA ASP A 455 -17.96 -41.33 0.30
C ASP A 455 -19.50 -41.38 0.17
N VAL A 456 -20.18 -40.52 0.92
CA VAL A 456 -21.64 -40.37 0.94
C VAL A 456 -22.12 -39.13 0.19
N THR A 457 -21.27 -38.49 -0.63
CA THR A 457 -21.59 -37.23 -1.33
C THR A 457 -22.87 -37.33 -2.15
N VAL A 458 -23.08 -38.46 -2.84
CA VAL A 458 -24.24 -38.69 -3.71
C VAL A 458 -25.56 -38.62 -2.94
N GLN A 459 -25.55 -38.88 -1.62
CA GLN A 459 -26.76 -38.77 -0.80
C GLN A 459 -27.24 -37.32 -0.63
N TYR A 460 -26.33 -36.36 -0.76
CA TYR A 460 -26.59 -34.93 -0.56
C TYR A 460 -26.54 -34.12 -1.87
N LEU A 461 -25.76 -34.57 -2.84
CA LEU A 461 -25.59 -33.95 -4.15
C LEU A 461 -25.99 -34.93 -5.26
N TYR A 462 -27.27 -35.34 -5.26
CA TYR A 462 -27.84 -36.31 -6.19
C TYR A 462 -28.39 -35.68 -7.49
N SER A 463 -28.59 -34.37 -7.54
CA SER A 463 -29.17 -33.67 -8.70
C SER A 463 -28.52 -32.31 -8.93
N GLU A 464 -28.62 -31.80 -10.16
CA GLU A 464 -28.14 -30.46 -10.52
C GLU A 464 -28.79 -29.34 -9.68
N GLU A 465 -30.02 -29.54 -9.20
CA GLU A 465 -30.71 -28.60 -8.33
C GLU A 465 -30.00 -28.45 -6.98
N GLU A 466 -29.55 -29.56 -6.38
CA GLU A 466 -28.80 -29.52 -5.11
C GLU A 466 -27.42 -28.89 -5.27
N TYR A 467 -26.76 -29.12 -6.41
CA TYR A 467 -25.53 -28.41 -6.77
C TYR A 467 -25.76 -26.89 -6.88
N THR A 468 -26.90 -26.49 -7.48
CA THR A 468 -27.28 -25.08 -7.64
C THR A 468 -27.56 -24.43 -6.29
N LYS A 469 -28.31 -25.08 -5.39
CA LYS A 469 -28.57 -24.58 -4.02
C LYS A 469 -27.27 -24.42 -3.23
N LEU A 470 -26.34 -25.36 -3.36
CA LEU A 470 -25.03 -25.25 -2.73
C LEU A 470 -24.23 -24.08 -3.31
N PHE A 471 -24.24 -23.90 -4.63
CA PHE A 471 -23.57 -22.78 -5.28
C PHE A 471 -24.10 -21.45 -4.75
N GLU A 472 -25.43 -21.25 -4.71
CA GLU A 472 -26.07 -20.04 -4.17
C GLU A 472 -25.66 -19.79 -2.71
N PHE A 473 -25.72 -20.82 -1.87
CA PHE A 473 -25.32 -20.73 -0.46
C PHE A 473 -23.87 -20.25 -0.26
N LEU A 474 -22.95 -20.74 -1.10
CA LEU A 474 -21.54 -20.37 -1.02
C LEU A 474 -21.26 -19.03 -1.71
N ASN A 475 -21.97 -18.69 -2.79
CA ASN A 475 -21.78 -17.46 -3.55
C ASN A 475 -22.09 -16.20 -2.71
N GLU A 476 -22.92 -16.33 -1.68
CA GLU A 476 -23.25 -15.28 -0.72
C GLU A 476 -22.23 -15.09 0.40
N ARG A 477 -21.12 -15.86 0.39
CA ARG A 477 -20.16 -15.91 1.50
C ARG A 477 -18.75 -15.59 1.03
N LYS A 478 -17.96 -15.04 1.95
CA LYS A 478 -16.53 -14.83 1.75
C LYS A 478 -15.74 -16.15 1.79
N GLU A 479 -16.06 -16.97 2.78
CA GLU A 479 -15.41 -18.25 3.06
C GLU A 479 -16.40 -19.21 3.74
N VAL A 480 -16.06 -20.48 3.74
CA VAL A 480 -16.82 -21.56 4.40
C VAL A 480 -15.88 -22.43 5.23
N LYS A 481 -16.37 -22.84 6.40
CA LYS A 481 -15.76 -23.85 7.27
C LYS A 481 -16.61 -25.11 7.25
N GLN A 482 -16.01 -26.24 7.66
CA GLN A 482 -16.68 -27.54 7.62
C GLN A 482 -18.00 -27.53 8.38
N ASP A 483 -18.04 -26.93 9.57
CA ASP A 483 -19.24 -26.82 10.41
C ASP A 483 -20.39 -26.13 9.69
N ALA A 484 -20.12 -24.99 9.03
CA ALA A 484 -21.12 -24.24 8.28
C ALA A 484 -21.65 -25.03 7.07
N LEU A 485 -20.78 -25.75 6.37
CA LEU A 485 -21.16 -26.57 5.21
C LEU A 485 -21.97 -27.81 5.63
N LEU A 486 -21.52 -28.54 6.65
CA LEU A 486 -22.25 -29.71 7.15
C LEU A 486 -23.61 -29.30 7.72
N LYS A 487 -23.69 -28.13 8.36
CA LYS A 487 -24.97 -27.55 8.80
C LYS A 487 -25.91 -27.25 7.63
N PHE A 488 -25.41 -26.81 6.47
CA PHE A 488 -26.21 -26.62 5.26
C PHE A 488 -26.86 -27.95 4.82
N PHE A 489 -26.10 -29.04 4.84
CA PHE A 489 -26.62 -30.39 4.56
C PHE A 489 -27.39 -31.03 5.72
N LYS A 490 -27.60 -30.30 6.83
CA LYS A 490 -28.28 -30.78 8.06
C LYS A 490 -27.60 -32.00 8.70
N ILE A 491 -26.27 -32.09 8.61
CA ILE A 491 -25.45 -33.17 9.19
C ILE A 491 -24.43 -32.65 10.22
N ASN A 492 -23.97 -33.55 11.09
CA ASN A 492 -23.13 -33.21 12.24
C ASN A 492 -21.64 -33.44 11.97
N VAL A 493 -20.79 -32.53 12.45
CA VAL A 493 -19.32 -32.61 12.38
C VAL A 493 -18.76 -33.86 13.06
N LYS A 494 -19.46 -34.41 14.06
CA LYS A 494 -19.09 -35.65 14.76
C LYS A 494 -19.26 -36.90 13.90
N THR A 495 -20.18 -36.88 12.94
CA THR A 495 -20.51 -38.06 12.11
C THR A 495 -19.95 -37.97 10.71
N HIS A 496 -19.77 -36.75 10.19
CA HIS A 496 -19.31 -36.52 8.83
C HIS A 496 -18.13 -35.55 8.78
N ARG A 497 -17.36 -35.65 7.71
CA ARG A 497 -16.28 -34.73 7.35
C ARG A 497 -16.23 -34.51 5.85
N TRP A 498 -15.64 -33.42 5.39
CA TRP A 498 -15.32 -33.25 3.97
C TRP A 498 -13.93 -33.83 3.64
N ASN A 499 -13.58 -33.91 2.36
CA ASN A 499 -12.22 -34.28 1.89
C ASN A 499 -11.15 -33.20 2.12
N PHE A 500 -11.56 -32.00 2.52
CA PHE A 500 -10.65 -30.87 2.72
C PHE A 500 -10.11 -30.82 4.17
N VAL A 501 -9.11 -29.95 4.41
CA VAL A 501 -8.51 -29.79 5.75
C VAL A 501 -9.55 -29.17 6.69
N GLU A 502 -9.92 -29.89 7.75
CA GLU A 502 -11.08 -29.55 8.59
C GLU A 502 -10.98 -28.18 9.31
N GLU A 503 -9.79 -27.84 9.81
CA GLU A 503 -9.57 -26.60 10.58
C GLU A 503 -9.43 -25.35 9.69
N LYS A 504 -9.28 -25.55 8.37
CA LYS A 504 -8.96 -24.49 7.44
C LYS A 504 -10.25 -23.89 6.83
N PRO A 505 -10.45 -22.57 6.86
CA PRO A 505 -11.49 -21.93 6.06
C PRO A 505 -11.13 -21.98 4.56
N TYR A 506 -12.11 -22.28 3.72
CA TYR A 506 -11.97 -22.30 2.27
C TYR A 506 -12.69 -21.11 1.63
N PRO A 507 -12.08 -20.45 0.63
CA PRO A 507 -12.62 -19.22 0.07
C PRO A 507 -13.80 -19.50 -0.89
N CYS A 508 -14.87 -18.71 -0.77
CA CYS A 508 -16.10 -18.84 -1.56
C CYS A 508 -16.21 -17.75 -2.64
N ASN A 509 -17.17 -16.82 -2.59
CA ASN A 509 -17.16 -15.63 -3.45
C ASN A 509 -16.89 -14.38 -2.60
N GLU A 510 -15.61 -14.18 -2.27
CA GLU A 510 -15.14 -13.04 -1.47
C GLU A 510 -15.48 -11.70 -2.13
N THR A 511 -15.41 -11.63 -3.45
CA THR A 511 -15.66 -10.38 -4.19
C THR A 511 -17.11 -9.97 -4.10
N HIS A 512 -18.02 -10.90 -4.39
CA HIS A 512 -19.46 -10.64 -4.31
C HIS A 512 -19.87 -10.30 -2.87
N ALA A 513 -19.49 -11.13 -1.89
CA ALA A 513 -19.85 -10.91 -0.49
C ALA A 513 -19.34 -9.55 0.05
N MET A 514 -18.13 -9.14 -0.32
CA MET A 514 -17.58 -7.84 0.10
C MET A 514 -18.24 -6.64 -0.57
N ILE A 515 -18.66 -6.76 -1.83
CA ILE A 515 -19.39 -5.71 -2.55
C ILE A 515 -20.81 -5.63 -1.99
N LYS A 516 -21.52 -6.76 -1.94
CA LYS A 516 -22.91 -6.86 -1.47
C LYS A 516 -23.09 -6.30 -0.06
N SER A 517 -22.27 -6.74 0.89
CA SER A 517 -22.33 -6.24 2.29
C SER A 517 -22.13 -4.72 2.45
N ARG A 518 -21.59 -4.03 1.44
CA ARG A 518 -21.49 -2.56 1.40
C ARG A 518 -22.65 -1.94 0.62
N MET A 519 -23.09 -2.57 -0.45
CA MET A 519 -24.29 -2.16 -1.19
C MET A 519 -25.54 -2.20 -0.29
N ASP A 520 -25.67 -3.21 0.57
CA ASP A 520 -26.79 -3.35 1.52
C ASP A 520 -26.88 -2.20 2.54
N LYS A 521 -25.82 -1.39 2.66
CA LYS A 521 -25.75 -0.22 3.55
C LYS A 521 -25.96 1.11 2.84
N VAL A 522 -26.23 1.08 1.53
CA VAL A 522 -26.49 2.28 0.72
C VAL A 522 -27.97 2.62 0.84
N GLU A 523 -28.26 3.90 1.11
CA GLU A 523 -29.63 4.36 1.27
C GLU A 523 -30.39 4.33 -0.06
N ASN A 524 -31.68 3.98 -0.01
CA ASN A 524 -32.60 3.99 -1.16
C ASN A 524 -32.16 3.10 -2.35
N LEU A 525 -31.40 2.03 -2.08
CA LEU A 525 -30.96 1.09 -3.11
C LEU A 525 -31.97 -0.04 -3.34
N SER A 526 -32.29 -0.31 -4.61
CA SER A 526 -33.08 -1.50 -4.98
C SER A 526 -32.29 -2.80 -4.74
N GLN A 527 -32.96 -3.86 -4.27
CA GLN A 527 -32.34 -5.18 -4.04
C GLN A 527 -31.75 -5.78 -5.32
N ASP A 528 -32.36 -5.50 -6.49
CA ASP A 528 -31.92 -6.04 -7.78
C ASP A 528 -30.84 -5.19 -8.47
N PHE A 529 -30.34 -4.14 -7.82
CA PHE A 529 -29.38 -3.23 -8.44
C PHE A 529 -28.05 -3.94 -8.76
N LEU A 530 -27.59 -4.85 -7.90
CA LEU A 530 -26.28 -5.50 -8.04
C LEU A 530 -26.32 -6.63 -9.09
N THR A 531 -26.42 -6.27 -10.36
CA THR A 531 -26.25 -7.19 -11.49
C THR A 531 -24.78 -7.56 -11.71
N SER A 532 -24.48 -8.68 -12.38
CA SER A 532 -23.10 -9.10 -12.68
C SER A 532 -22.28 -8.03 -13.42
N ASN A 533 -22.93 -7.26 -14.31
CA ASN A 533 -22.30 -6.16 -15.04
C ASN A 533 -21.96 -4.96 -14.12
N ILE A 534 -22.84 -4.65 -13.16
CA ILE A 534 -22.60 -3.60 -12.17
C ILE A 534 -21.49 -4.03 -11.21
N GLU A 535 -21.52 -5.29 -10.77
CA GLU A 535 -20.46 -5.87 -9.93
C GLU A 535 -19.09 -5.82 -10.62
N GLU A 536 -19.00 -6.20 -11.91
CA GLU A 536 -17.74 -6.14 -12.68
C GLU A 536 -17.23 -4.69 -12.84
N LYS A 537 -18.12 -3.73 -13.07
CA LYS A 537 -17.75 -2.29 -13.14
C LYS A 537 -17.24 -1.77 -11.79
N LEU A 538 -17.90 -2.12 -10.69
CA LEU A 538 -17.44 -1.78 -9.34
C LEU A 538 -16.09 -2.43 -9.05
N TRP A 539 -15.95 -3.72 -9.39
CA TRP A 539 -14.69 -4.44 -9.28
C TRP A 539 -13.56 -3.72 -10.00
N HIS A 540 -13.78 -3.24 -11.23
CA HIS A 540 -12.77 -2.49 -11.99
C HIS A 540 -12.29 -1.23 -11.27
N ILE A 541 -13.20 -0.48 -10.63
CA ILE A 541 -12.85 0.72 -9.85
C ILE A 541 -11.99 0.33 -8.65
N VAL A 542 -12.46 -0.64 -7.87
CA VAL A 542 -11.78 -1.11 -6.65
C VAL A 542 -10.40 -1.70 -6.97
N TYR A 543 -10.30 -2.48 -8.06
CA TYR A 543 -9.08 -3.17 -8.49
C TYR A 543 -8.04 -2.22 -9.09
N SER A 544 -8.45 -1.19 -9.82
CA SER A 544 -7.54 -0.41 -10.67
C SER A 544 -7.05 0.90 -10.05
N VAL A 545 -7.81 1.50 -9.12
CA VAL A 545 -7.54 2.86 -8.64
C VAL A 545 -6.84 2.83 -7.28
N ASN A 546 -5.51 2.90 -7.25
CA ASN A 546 -4.74 2.81 -6.00
C ASN A 546 -4.68 4.13 -5.19
N ASP A 547 -4.92 5.26 -5.87
CA ASP A 547 -4.90 6.58 -5.23
C ASP A 547 -6.21 6.81 -4.46
N LYS A 548 -6.11 7.24 -3.20
CA LYS A 548 -7.26 7.44 -2.32
C LYS A 548 -8.22 8.51 -2.85
N ASN A 549 -7.68 9.63 -3.35
CA ASN A 549 -8.48 10.75 -3.82
C ASN A 549 -9.10 10.45 -5.19
N GLU A 550 -8.36 9.77 -6.08
CA GLU A 550 -8.93 9.35 -7.37
C GLU A 550 -10.00 8.27 -7.18
N TYR A 551 -9.84 7.38 -6.20
CA TYR A 551 -10.83 6.35 -5.89
C TYR A 551 -12.14 6.96 -5.39
N GLU A 552 -12.07 7.90 -4.45
CA GLU A 552 -13.26 8.62 -3.96
C GLU A 552 -13.98 9.37 -5.10
N LYS A 553 -13.23 10.05 -5.98
CA LYS A 553 -13.80 10.68 -7.18
C LYS A 553 -14.45 9.67 -8.12
N ALA A 554 -13.83 8.51 -8.32
CA ALA A 554 -14.38 7.45 -9.15
C ALA A 554 -15.68 6.88 -8.56
N LEU A 555 -15.76 6.72 -7.23
CA LEU A 555 -16.98 6.31 -6.53
C LEU A 555 -18.11 7.33 -6.71
N LEU A 556 -17.83 8.61 -6.50
CA LEU A 556 -18.83 9.68 -6.70
C LEU A 556 -19.29 9.75 -8.17
N SER A 557 -18.39 9.57 -9.12
CA SER A 557 -18.75 9.51 -10.54
C SER A 557 -19.60 8.28 -10.86
N PHE A 558 -19.32 7.14 -10.22
CA PHE A 558 -20.11 5.92 -10.38
C PHE A 558 -21.52 6.11 -9.82
N ALA A 559 -21.65 6.65 -8.61
CA ALA A 559 -22.92 6.89 -7.95
C ALA A 559 -23.84 7.81 -8.77
N LYS A 560 -23.29 8.95 -9.24
CA LYS A 560 -24.00 9.87 -10.14
C LYS A 560 -24.46 9.21 -11.44
N LYS A 561 -23.60 8.40 -12.05
CA LYS A 561 -23.92 7.71 -13.32
C LYS A 561 -25.05 6.69 -13.15
N HIS A 562 -25.14 6.07 -11.98
CA HIS A 562 -26.10 5.02 -11.68
C HIS A 562 -27.30 5.50 -10.85
N ASN A 563 -27.39 6.80 -10.58
CA ASN A 563 -28.47 7.45 -9.83
C ASN A 563 -28.73 6.81 -8.45
N ILE A 564 -27.64 6.50 -7.72
CA ILE A 564 -27.69 6.01 -6.33
C ILE A 564 -27.20 7.11 -5.39
N ASP A 565 -27.53 6.98 -4.10
CA ASP A 565 -27.14 7.98 -3.11
C ASP A 565 -25.61 8.13 -3.02
N ASN A 566 -25.12 9.35 -3.23
CA ASN A 566 -23.69 9.61 -3.39
C ASN A 566 -22.93 9.50 -2.06
N GLU A 567 -23.52 10.01 -0.98
CA GLU A 567 -22.85 10.12 0.32
C GLU A 567 -22.75 8.74 0.99
N SER A 568 -23.89 8.03 1.13
CA SER A 568 -23.91 6.69 1.73
C SER A 568 -23.08 5.70 0.92
N PHE A 569 -23.11 5.76 -0.42
CA PHE A 569 -22.27 4.91 -1.28
C PHE A 569 -20.77 5.20 -1.08
N ALA A 570 -20.36 6.47 -1.17
CA ALA A 570 -18.95 6.83 -1.04
C ALA A 570 -18.40 6.50 0.37
N GLU A 571 -19.16 6.77 1.43
CA GLU A 571 -18.77 6.49 2.81
C GLU A 571 -18.57 4.99 3.09
N ASN A 572 -19.42 4.13 2.53
CA ASN A 572 -19.31 2.68 2.68
C ASN A 572 -18.17 2.10 1.81
N PHE A 573 -18.00 2.58 0.58
CA PHE A 573 -17.00 2.06 -0.36
C PHE A 573 -15.60 2.66 -0.19
N LYS A 574 -15.43 3.84 0.41
CA LYS A 574 -14.08 4.40 0.69
C LYS A 574 -13.27 3.51 1.62
N LYS A 575 -13.94 2.75 2.48
CA LYS A 575 -13.36 1.75 3.41
C LYS A 575 -13.16 0.37 2.75
N PHE A 576 -13.37 0.24 1.43
CA PHE A 576 -13.15 -1.00 0.72
C PHE A 576 -11.63 -1.21 0.48
N PRO A 577 -11.01 -2.25 1.07
CA PRO A 577 -9.58 -2.49 0.93
C PRO A 577 -9.24 -2.91 -0.52
N PRO A 578 -8.10 -2.48 -1.08
CA PRO A 578 -7.68 -2.94 -2.40
C PRO A 578 -7.66 -4.46 -2.49
N PHE A 579 -8.09 -5.01 -3.62
CA PHE A 579 -7.98 -6.43 -3.86
C PHE A 579 -6.51 -6.87 -3.89
N LYS A 580 -6.23 -8.06 -3.34
CA LYS A 580 -4.91 -8.67 -3.41
C LYS A 580 -4.50 -8.89 -4.87
N THR A 581 -3.22 -8.66 -5.16
CA THR A 581 -2.63 -8.84 -6.50
C THR A 581 -2.27 -10.31 -6.76
N GLU A 582 -3.29 -11.16 -6.73
CA GLU A 582 -3.18 -12.59 -7.00
C GLU A 582 -3.84 -12.96 -8.32
N TYR A 583 -3.29 -13.97 -9.00
CA TYR A 583 -3.76 -14.37 -10.32
C TYR A 583 -4.07 -15.87 -10.37
N GLY A 584 -5.04 -16.24 -11.20
CA GLY A 584 -5.38 -17.63 -11.50
C GLY A 584 -4.38 -18.28 -12.47
N ALA A 585 -4.64 -19.53 -12.85
CA ALA A 585 -3.83 -20.24 -13.84
C ALA A 585 -4.21 -19.87 -15.30
N TYR A 586 -5.43 -19.37 -15.52
CA TYR A 586 -6.00 -19.17 -16.85
C TYR A 586 -6.40 -17.71 -17.09
N SER A 587 -6.50 -17.32 -18.37
CA SER A 587 -6.99 -16.00 -18.77
C SER A 587 -8.51 -15.91 -18.61
N ALA A 588 -9.03 -14.68 -18.56
CA ALA A 588 -10.48 -14.45 -18.56
C ALA A 588 -11.17 -15.06 -19.79
N LYS A 589 -10.50 -15.04 -20.96
CA LYS A 589 -11.03 -15.64 -22.19
C LYS A 589 -11.16 -17.16 -22.08
N ALA A 590 -10.17 -17.83 -21.50
CA ALA A 590 -10.22 -19.27 -21.28
C ALA A 590 -11.36 -19.63 -20.30
N ILE A 591 -11.46 -18.90 -19.19
CA ILE A 591 -12.49 -19.11 -18.18
C ILE A 591 -13.90 -18.89 -18.76
N LYS A 592 -14.10 -17.87 -19.60
CA LYS A 592 -15.39 -17.64 -20.28
C LYS A 592 -15.84 -18.80 -21.15
N LYS A 593 -14.90 -19.59 -21.70
CA LYS A 593 -15.23 -20.81 -22.46
C LYS A 593 -15.43 -22.04 -21.58
N LEU A 594 -14.75 -22.11 -20.44
CA LEU A 594 -14.87 -23.23 -19.50
C LEU A 594 -16.14 -23.15 -18.66
N LEU A 595 -16.54 -21.96 -18.21
CA LEU A 595 -17.70 -21.77 -17.34
C LEU A 595 -19.01 -22.37 -17.90
N PRO A 596 -19.38 -22.18 -19.18
CA PRO A 596 -20.56 -22.83 -19.77
C PRO A 596 -20.54 -24.36 -19.69
N LEU A 597 -19.36 -24.99 -19.62
CA LEU A 597 -19.19 -26.44 -19.48
C LEU A 597 -19.20 -26.92 -18.02
N MET A 598 -19.14 -26.00 -17.05
CA MET A 598 -19.04 -26.32 -15.62
C MET A 598 -20.31 -26.00 -14.83
N ARG A 599 -21.08 -25.01 -15.29
CA ARG A 599 -22.35 -24.61 -14.68
C ARG A 599 -23.35 -25.76 -14.75
N MET A 600 -24.29 -25.78 -13.81
CA MET A 600 -25.35 -26.77 -13.69
C MET A 600 -26.69 -26.07 -13.47
N GLY A 601 -27.80 -26.77 -13.71
CA GLY A 601 -29.15 -26.28 -13.41
C GLY A 601 -29.47 -24.94 -14.07
N THR A 602 -29.99 -23.99 -13.28
CA THR A 602 -30.43 -22.66 -13.75
C THR A 602 -29.30 -21.78 -14.29
N TYR A 603 -28.04 -22.09 -13.96
CA TYR A 603 -26.87 -21.38 -14.47
C TYR A 603 -26.38 -21.95 -15.81
N TRP A 604 -26.79 -23.16 -16.19
CA TRP A 604 -26.35 -23.79 -17.42
C TRP A 604 -27.25 -23.44 -18.60
N CYS A 605 -26.64 -23.21 -19.76
CA CYS A 605 -27.37 -23.00 -21.01
C CYS A 605 -26.49 -23.44 -22.18
N PHE A 606 -27.01 -24.36 -22.99
CA PHE A 606 -26.30 -24.94 -24.14
C PHE A 606 -25.86 -23.87 -25.15
N ASP A 607 -26.69 -22.83 -25.36
CA ASP A 607 -26.40 -21.75 -26.31
C ASP A 607 -25.23 -20.85 -25.91
N ASN A 608 -24.79 -20.92 -24.66
CA ASN A 608 -23.60 -20.20 -24.19
C ASN A 608 -22.28 -20.93 -24.53
N ILE A 609 -22.33 -22.16 -25.03
CA ILE A 609 -21.16 -22.93 -25.47
C ILE A 609 -20.81 -22.54 -26.91
N ASP A 610 -19.52 -22.36 -27.21
CA ASP A 610 -19.10 -21.99 -28.56
C ASP A 610 -19.40 -23.09 -29.59
N ASP A 611 -19.73 -22.68 -30.82
CA ASP A 611 -20.19 -23.58 -31.90
C ASP A 611 -19.25 -24.76 -32.18
N LYS A 612 -17.92 -24.52 -32.09
CA LYS A 612 -16.94 -25.58 -32.34
C LYS A 612 -16.99 -26.62 -31.23
N THR A 613 -17.14 -26.19 -29.99
CA THR A 613 -17.29 -27.09 -28.84
C THR A 613 -18.64 -27.81 -28.88
N ARG A 614 -19.74 -27.13 -29.23
CA ARG A 614 -21.06 -27.76 -29.40
C ARG A 614 -21.02 -28.89 -30.43
N LYS A 615 -20.46 -28.62 -31.62
CA LYS A 615 -20.29 -29.64 -32.66
C LYS A 615 -19.47 -30.85 -32.18
N ARG A 616 -18.42 -30.61 -31.39
CA ARG A 616 -17.62 -31.71 -30.81
C ARG A 616 -18.40 -32.53 -29.79
N ILE A 617 -19.23 -31.88 -28.97
CA ILE A 617 -20.11 -32.56 -28.01
C ILE A 617 -21.14 -33.40 -28.77
N GLU A 618 -21.77 -32.83 -29.81
CA GLU A 618 -22.72 -33.55 -30.68
C GLU A 618 -22.07 -34.78 -31.31
N ASN A 619 -20.88 -34.64 -31.91
CA ASN A 619 -20.16 -35.78 -32.51
C ASN A 619 -19.84 -36.88 -31.48
N ILE A 620 -19.53 -36.52 -30.22
CA ILE A 620 -19.32 -37.49 -29.15
C ILE A 620 -20.61 -38.23 -28.81
N ILE A 621 -21.73 -37.52 -28.73
CA ILE A 621 -23.05 -38.09 -28.40
C ILE A 621 -23.56 -38.98 -29.54
N THR A 622 -23.38 -38.56 -30.80
CA THR A 622 -23.86 -39.29 -31.98
C THR A 622 -22.92 -40.42 -32.43
N GLY A 623 -21.71 -40.48 -31.88
CA GLY A 623 -20.68 -41.45 -32.27
C GLY A 623 -20.01 -41.15 -33.61
N GLU A 624 -20.16 -39.94 -34.16
CA GLU A 624 -19.49 -39.53 -35.39
C GLU A 624 -17.97 -39.38 -35.20
N VAL A 625 -17.20 -39.93 -36.15
CA VAL A 625 -15.74 -39.90 -36.12
C VAL A 625 -15.23 -38.49 -36.46
N ASP A 626 -14.81 -37.74 -35.44
CA ASP A 626 -14.05 -36.49 -35.60
C ASP A 626 -12.55 -36.71 -35.34
N GLU A 627 -11.73 -36.68 -36.40
CA GLU A 627 -10.27 -36.87 -36.33
C GLU A 627 -9.55 -35.91 -35.35
N ASN A 628 -10.19 -34.79 -34.97
CA ASN A 628 -9.65 -33.85 -33.99
C ASN A 628 -9.93 -34.25 -32.53
N ILE A 629 -10.67 -35.33 -32.29
CA ILE A 629 -10.94 -35.88 -30.95
C ILE A 629 -10.01 -37.06 -30.70
N LYS A 630 -9.15 -36.94 -29.68
CA LYS A 630 -8.23 -38.01 -29.28
C LYS A 630 -9.01 -39.27 -28.87
N GLN A 631 -8.52 -40.45 -29.26
CA GLN A 631 -9.13 -41.74 -28.96
C GLN A 631 -9.47 -41.92 -27.46
N ARG A 632 -8.55 -41.53 -26.56
CA ARG A 632 -8.76 -41.58 -25.10
C ARG A 632 -10.00 -40.81 -24.61
N VAL A 633 -10.39 -39.75 -25.31
CA VAL A 633 -11.60 -38.97 -24.95
C VAL A 633 -12.85 -39.76 -25.33
N ARG A 634 -12.82 -40.45 -26.48
CA ARG A 634 -13.93 -41.29 -26.94
C ARG A 634 -14.11 -42.54 -26.09
N GLU A 635 -13.02 -43.12 -25.58
CA GLU A 635 -13.07 -44.30 -24.71
C GLU A 635 -13.65 -44.02 -23.31
N LYS A 636 -13.75 -42.75 -22.92
CA LYS A 636 -14.22 -42.30 -21.60
C LYS A 636 -15.60 -41.65 -21.61
N ALA A 637 -16.08 -41.26 -22.78
CA ALA A 637 -17.45 -40.79 -23.00
C ALA A 637 -18.35 -42.01 -23.14
#